data_AF-A0A5C6CW65-F1
#
_entry.id   AF-A0A5C6CW65-F1
#
_cell.length_a   1.000
_cell.length_b   1.000
_cell.length_c   1.000
_cell.angle_alpha   90.00
_cell.angle_beta   90.00
_cell.angle_gamma   90.00
#
_symmetry.space_group_name_H-M   'P 1'
#
loop_
_entity.id
_entity.type
_entity.pdbx_description
1 polymer ?
#
loop_
_entity_poly.entity_id
_entity_poly.type
_entity_poly.pdbx_seq_one_letter_code
_entity_poly.pdbx_strand_id
1 'polypeptide(L)'
;MKKQVLFVVTLLLGLWATPAATEQLSVTPLNNMKLDSNALVLPTSGNFARVINGRTFQQEALITHGGYQFTAWYHNGSSDEDIFVARRDLSGTTWETIDTGYGLENGDATAVLPSRRWDAHNSISMGISGDGRIHLSYDQHADEFRYLTTAAGFATSSSGVWNQANFELERNSLNVGGATIPAVTYPRFTNVGDDLIFTYRDRFSSDGDHYIGIYDAQTGLWDNSRKFIDGRIGTYTHIDGNPSPKRNAYLNGVDVDSQGRMHITWTFRENSSNANHDIHYAFSDNNGQTWNNNDGVNLGSIITLNSPGIEVVDLNYQQALINQQGQVVDSEGGVHVLVRHRRQEPGFEWQPGDGTYEGSVSAYHHYYRNPVTGVWDVKRLPVDEPVGARPKIGVDPDGNLFGIYTSGNDLIIAGAENTVGGYSDWDILYVEDIQNFEGDPLLDRVRLTEEGILSVFLQERAPTSDPEIPTGSPLHVLEYNIIIPPPPPTFGTLIAGWESWSHTGVRAATVTDGNTTGTTANNMGNNNGFGLFTEGSTDGTWGTLDTPVADATTDESTDGYRLVFGEDGSIDFVVTDTGGVDRDLALFQFDTATFGPDAAHMWELSVVSGDLTVGTVASGDAANITWHDVDIDLTGLADHTLDANGTVTFRLNFTGGTLGASNAHQALDNVAISELASIPGDFDFDGDVDGADFLEWQRSDGTAGGLTAWQNNYGTPALQASSSITVPEPSAILQLLLATILLTNRGYRNFETRKALL
;
A
#
# COMPACT_ATOMS: atom_id res chain seq x y z
N MET A 1 -63.29 39.31 28.57
CA MET A 1 -63.73 37.94 28.98
C MET A 1 -63.42 36.97 27.85
N LYS A 2 -62.47 36.06 28.10
CA LYS A 2 -62.29 34.70 27.56
C LYS A 2 -62.80 34.37 26.14
N LYS A 3 -61.87 33.94 25.27
CA LYS A 3 -61.68 32.51 24.94
C LYS A 3 -60.31 32.30 24.30
N GLN A 4 -59.47 31.55 25.01
CA GLN A 4 -58.22 30.96 24.50
C GLN A 4 -58.61 29.86 23.50
N VAL A 5 -57.97 29.84 22.33
CA VAL A 5 -57.94 28.68 21.44
C VAL A 5 -56.48 28.24 21.41
N LEU A 6 -56.27 27.03 21.94
CA LEU A 6 -55.00 26.35 22.05
C LEU A 6 -54.71 25.72 20.67
N PHE A 7 -53.69 26.22 19.96
CA PHE A 7 -53.11 25.50 18.83
C PHE A 7 -52.06 24.54 19.40
N VAL A 8 -52.38 23.26 19.44
CA VAL A 8 -51.39 22.20 19.61
C VAL A 8 -50.72 22.01 18.26
N VAL A 9 -49.52 22.55 18.11
CA VAL A 9 -48.62 22.19 17.01
C VAL A 9 -47.90 20.93 17.45
N THR A 10 -48.31 19.79 16.92
CA THR A 10 -47.55 18.55 17.04
C THR A 10 -46.28 18.73 16.21
N LEU A 11 -45.15 18.98 16.88
CA LEU A 11 -43.83 18.94 16.26
C LEU A 11 -43.52 17.45 15.98
N LEU A 12 -43.70 17.01 14.74
CA LEU A 12 -43.06 15.77 14.30
C LEU A 12 -41.57 16.06 14.16
N LEU A 13 -40.80 15.70 15.18
CA LEU A 13 -39.36 15.46 15.04
C LEU A 13 -39.22 14.18 14.22
N GLY A 14 -39.07 14.33 12.89
CA GLY A 14 -38.52 13.25 12.08
C GLY A 14 -37.08 13.03 12.55
N LEU A 15 -36.88 11.97 13.34
CA LEU A 15 -35.58 11.35 13.51
C LEU A 15 -35.28 10.68 12.18
N TRP A 16 -34.56 11.39 11.31
CA TRP A 16 -33.87 10.76 10.20
C TRP A 16 -32.74 9.97 10.83
N ALA A 17 -32.88 8.65 10.90
CA ALA A 17 -31.73 7.79 11.07
C ALA A 17 -30.89 8.02 9.81
N THR A 18 -29.74 8.69 9.96
CA THR A 18 -28.71 8.66 8.94
C THR A 18 -28.29 7.20 8.80
N PRO A 19 -28.26 6.62 7.58
CA PRO A 19 -27.70 5.28 7.41
C PRO A 19 -26.29 5.29 8.02
N ALA A 20 -25.96 4.25 8.78
CA ALA A 20 -24.58 4.03 9.17
C ALA A 20 -23.79 3.88 7.87
N ALA A 21 -22.91 4.84 7.59
CA ALA A 21 -21.91 4.64 6.56
C ALA A 21 -21.13 3.39 6.99
N THR A 22 -21.00 2.41 6.11
CA THR A 22 -19.91 1.44 6.22
C THR A 22 -18.64 2.27 6.44
N GLU A 23 -17.95 2.04 7.57
CA GLU A 23 -16.69 2.73 7.77
C GLU A 23 -15.80 2.40 6.56
N GLN A 24 -15.10 3.41 6.05
CA GLN A 24 -14.15 3.28 4.96
C GLN A 24 -12.76 3.49 5.55
N LEU A 25 -11.72 2.89 4.94
CA LEU A 25 -10.34 3.21 5.29
C LEU A 25 -10.19 4.72 5.40
N SER A 26 -9.72 5.19 6.55
CA SER A 26 -9.56 6.62 6.80
C SER A 26 -8.33 6.88 7.65
N VAL A 27 -7.86 8.13 7.62
CA VAL A 27 -6.75 8.56 8.44
C VAL A 27 -7.16 9.75 9.28
N THR A 28 -6.70 9.79 10.53
CA THR A 28 -6.95 10.91 11.44
C THR A 28 -5.64 11.48 11.97
N PRO A 29 -5.47 12.81 11.99
CA PRO A 29 -4.26 13.42 12.56
C PRO A 29 -4.03 12.99 14.00
N LEU A 30 -2.82 12.50 14.29
CA LEU A 30 -2.38 12.06 15.61
C LEU A 30 -1.47 13.10 16.26
N ASN A 31 -0.35 13.42 15.61
CA ASN A 31 0.65 14.37 16.13
C ASN A 31 1.16 15.29 15.03
N ASN A 32 1.46 16.54 15.39
CA ASN A 32 2.20 17.48 14.54
C ASN A 32 3.43 17.96 15.33
N MET A 33 4.57 17.33 15.07
CA MET A 33 5.82 17.60 15.77
C MET A 33 6.70 18.53 14.95
N LYS A 34 7.05 19.69 15.52
CA LYS A 34 8.01 20.62 14.91
C LYS A 34 9.43 20.21 15.28
N LEU A 35 10.20 19.74 14.30
CA LEU A 35 11.61 19.36 14.45
C LEU A 35 12.50 20.60 14.63
N ASP A 36 12.23 21.62 13.81
CA ASP A 36 13.02 22.84 13.74
C ASP A 36 12.11 23.98 13.29
N SER A 37 12.31 25.18 13.83
CA SER A 37 11.60 26.38 13.38
C SER A 37 12.29 27.10 12.22
N ASN A 38 13.53 26.73 11.93
CA ASN A 38 14.43 27.42 11.01
C ASN A 38 15.23 26.40 10.17
N ALA A 39 14.56 25.36 9.66
CA ALA A 39 15.16 24.43 8.71
C ALA A 39 15.44 25.14 7.39
N LEU A 40 16.52 24.76 6.70
CA LEU A 40 17.02 25.46 5.53
C LEU A 40 16.00 25.53 4.37
N VAL A 41 15.82 26.74 3.88
CA VAL A 41 15.15 27.05 2.62
C VAL A 41 16.12 27.86 1.76
N LEU A 42 16.48 27.29 0.62
CA LEU A 42 17.41 27.87 -0.32
C LEU A 42 16.84 29.17 -0.94
N PRO A 43 17.70 30.10 -1.37
CA PRO A 43 17.30 31.32 -2.06
C PRO A 43 16.54 31.03 -3.35
N THR A 44 15.82 32.01 -3.88
CA THR A 44 15.08 31.85 -5.16
C THR A 44 15.98 31.78 -6.39
N SER A 45 17.26 32.17 -6.27
CA SER A 45 18.27 31.89 -7.33
C SER A 45 18.80 30.45 -7.30
N GLY A 46 18.44 29.66 -6.27
CA GLY A 46 18.85 28.28 -6.16
C GLY A 46 18.30 27.40 -7.26
N ASN A 47 18.99 26.29 -7.49
CA ASN A 47 18.71 25.39 -8.60
C ASN A 47 17.83 24.23 -8.14
N PHE A 48 16.96 23.78 -9.05
CA PHE A 48 16.13 22.57 -8.97
C PHE A 48 14.99 22.58 -7.93
N ALA A 49 15.18 23.15 -6.74
CA ALA A 49 14.13 23.41 -5.75
C ALA A 49 14.61 24.43 -4.69
N ARG A 50 13.67 25.04 -3.96
CA ARG A 50 13.99 25.89 -2.81
C ARG A 50 14.10 25.12 -1.50
N VAL A 51 13.23 24.14 -1.30
CA VAL A 51 13.26 23.31 -0.09
C VAL A 51 14.14 22.09 -0.36
N ILE A 52 15.27 22.01 0.35
CA ILE A 52 16.24 20.89 0.23
C ILE A 52 15.90 19.73 1.18
N ASN A 53 15.27 20.02 2.32
CA ASN A 53 14.77 19.00 3.26
C ASN A 53 13.37 18.56 2.81
N GLY A 54 13.16 17.28 2.52
CA GLY A 54 11.90 16.81 1.93
C GLY A 54 11.97 16.89 0.41
N ARG A 55 13.10 16.50 -0.19
CA ARG A 55 13.15 16.15 -1.62
C ARG A 55 12.99 14.65 -1.75
N THR A 56 12.33 14.18 -2.80
CA THR A 56 12.10 12.73 -3.07
C THR A 56 13.36 11.86 -3.05
N PHE A 57 14.52 12.50 -3.20
CA PHE A 57 15.84 11.89 -3.29
C PHE A 57 16.69 12.08 -2.02
N GLN A 58 16.08 12.57 -0.94
CA GLN A 58 16.53 12.42 0.44
C GLN A 58 16.06 11.05 0.94
N GLN A 59 16.95 10.03 1.00
CA GLN A 59 16.53 8.63 1.18
C GLN A 59 17.39 7.86 2.22
N GLU A 60 16.86 7.51 3.39
CA GLU A 60 15.57 7.92 3.96
C GLU A 60 15.72 9.22 4.76
N ALA A 61 14.65 10.01 4.84
CA ALA A 61 14.61 11.22 5.66
C ALA A 61 14.14 10.96 7.09
N LEU A 62 13.29 9.95 7.28
CA LEU A 62 12.67 9.58 8.55
C LEU A 62 12.71 8.05 8.67
N ILE A 63 13.27 7.53 9.76
CA ILE A 63 13.46 6.09 9.97
C ILE A 63 13.08 5.73 11.40
N THR A 64 12.18 4.77 11.56
CA THR A 64 11.98 4.09 12.85
C THR A 64 12.92 2.91 13.01
N HIS A 65 13.57 2.80 14.17
CA HIS A 65 14.47 1.71 14.51
C HIS A 65 14.58 1.53 16.03
N GLY A 66 14.35 0.31 16.52
CA GLY A 66 14.63 -0.05 17.92
C GLY A 66 13.87 0.77 18.98
N GLY A 67 12.61 1.14 18.71
CA GLY A 67 11.77 1.93 19.63
C GLY A 67 12.03 3.45 19.59
N TYR A 68 12.86 3.91 18.66
CA TYR A 68 13.13 5.31 18.39
C TYR A 68 12.80 5.67 16.94
N GLN A 69 12.47 6.93 16.71
CA GLN A 69 12.41 7.51 15.36
C GLN A 69 13.58 8.46 15.16
N PHE A 70 14.18 8.45 13.98
CA PHE A 70 15.37 9.24 13.63
C PHE A 70 15.11 10.08 12.38
N THR A 71 15.74 11.24 12.31
CA THR A 71 15.69 12.12 11.13
C THR A 71 16.95 12.96 11.02
N ALA A 72 17.27 13.40 9.81
CA ALA A 72 18.36 14.35 9.55
C ALA A 72 17.95 15.44 8.55
N TRP A 73 18.42 16.67 8.75
CA TRP A 73 18.09 17.82 7.90
C TRP A 73 19.17 18.90 7.97
N TYR A 74 19.16 19.82 7.01
CA TYR A 74 19.95 21.05 7.07
C TYR A 74 19.21 22.14 7.84
N HIS A 75 19.85 22.69 8.86
CA HIS A 75 19.44 23.87 9.60
C HIS A 75 19.93 25.14 8.91
N ASN A 76 19.14 26.21 8.92
CA ASN A 76 19.56 27.53 8.43
C ASN A 76 20.38 28.26 9.51
N GLY A 77 21.62 27.85 9.72
CA GLY A 77 22.51 28.44 10.73
C GLY A 77 22.90 29.89 10.41
N SER A 78 23.39 30.61 11.42
CA SER A 78 23.77 32.03 11.26
C SER A 78 25.08 32.24 10.48
N SER A 79 25.89 31.20 10.32
CA SER A 79 27.16 31.22 9.58
C SER A 79 27.29 30.12 8.54
N ASP A 80 26.59 28.98 8.71
CA ASP A 80 26.72 27.78 7.90
C ASP A 80 25.37 27.03 7.84
N GLU A 81 25.18 26.20 6.82
CA GLU A 81 24.03 25.30 6.66
C GLU A 81 24.29 23.94 7.36
N ASP A 82 24.16 23.93 8.69
CA ASP A 82 24.52 22.81 9.57
C ASP A 82 23.65 21.57 9.36
N ILE A 83 24.24 20.38 9.44
CA ILE A 83 23.52 19.09 9.43
C ILE A 83 23.12 18.75 10.87
N PHE A 84 21.81 18.70 11.09
CA PHE A 84 21.21 18.23 12.33
C PHE A 84 20.74 16.78 12.19
N VAL A 85 20.98 16.00 13.24
CA VAL A 85 20.46 14.64 13.40
C VAL A 85 19.66 14.61 14.69
N ALA A 86 18.42 14.14 14.62
CA ALA A 86 17.58 14.01 15.79
C ALA A 86 17.02 12.61 15.96
N ARG A 87 16.70 12.29 17.21
CA ARG A 87 15.92 11.11 17.56
C ARG A 87 14.79 11.48 18.51
N ARG A 88 13.76 10.65 18.58
CA ARG A 88 12.81 10.63 19.69
C ARG A 88 12.49 9.21 20.10
N ASP A 89 12.17 9.03 21.38
CA ASP A 89 11.56 7.81 21.89
C ASP A 89 10.10 7.76 21.41
N LEU A 90 9.66 6.63 20.85
CA LEU A 90 8.30 6.49 20.30
C LEU A 90 7.21 6.60 21.37
N SER A 91 7.53 6.41 22.64
CA SER A 91 6.61 6.66 23.76
C SER A 91 6.30 8.16 23.99
N GLY A 92 6.99 9.05 23.27
CA GLY A 92 6.78 10.49 23.36
C GLY A 92 6.96 11.25 22.04
N THR A 93 6.85 12.57 22.13
CA THR A 93 6.89 13.48 20.98
C THR A 93 8.04 14.50 21.06
N THR A 94 8.95 14.30 22.02
CA THR A 94 10.09 15.20 22.23
C THR A 94 11.31 14.69 21.47
N TRP A 95 11.84 15.54 20.60
CA TRP A 95 13.04 15.27 19.82
C TRP A 95 14.31 15.76 20.54
N GLU A 96 15.31 14.91 20.59
CA GLU A 96 16.68 15.24 20.97
C GLU A 96 17.49 15.50 19.70
N THR A 97 18.09 16.69 19.54
CA THR A 97 18.80 17.09 18.32
C THR A 97 20.29 17.28 18.57
N ILE A 98 21.12 16.80 17.65
CA ILE A 98 22.57 16.99 17.60
C ILE A 98 22.90 17.80 16.36
N ASP A 99 23.67 18.88 16.56
CA ASP A 99 24.49 19.46 15.50
C ASP A 99 25.72 18.57 15.29
N THR A 100 25.87 18.04 14.07
CA THR A 100 26.99 17.17 13.72
C THR A 100 28.32 17.92 13.59
N GLY A 101 28.28 19.25 13.43
CA GLY A 101 29.42 20.11 13.11
C GLY A 101 29.90 20.00 11.66
N TYR A 102 29.11 19.37 10.79
CA TYR A 102 29.29 19.34 9.34
C TYR A 102 28.09 20.01 8.67
N GLY A 103 28.27 20.53 7.46
CA GLY A 103 27.24 21.31 6.77
C GLY A 103 27.25 21.14 5.25
N LEU A 104 26.35 21.85 4.58
CA LEU A 104 26.29 21.96 3.11
C LEU A 104 27.49 22.77 2.61
N GLU A 105 28.38 22.20 1.79
CA GLU A 105 29.58 22.88 1.28
C GLU A 105 29.64 22.90 -0.26
N ASN A 106 29.27 21.78 -0.90
CA ASN A 106 29.25 21.65 -2.36
C ASN A 106 28.02 22.30 -2.98
N GLY A 107 26.94 22.44 -2.21
CA GLY A 107 25.65 22.97 -2.65
C GLY A 107 25.28 24.35 -2.12
N ASP A 108 26.14 25.04 -1.38
CA ASP A 108 25.85 26.33 -0.73
C ASP A 108 26.24 27.55 -1.60
N ALA A 109 26.39 28.73 -0.99
CA ALA A 109 26.87 29.94 -1.67
C ALA A 109 28.32 29.81 -2.20
N THR A 110 29.14 28.95 -1.61
CA THR A 110 30.57 28.78 -1.88
C THR A 110 30.85 27.75 -2.97
N ALA A 111 29.83 27.01 -3.42
CA ALA A 111 29.94 26.03 -4.50
C ALA A 111 30.81 26.53 -5.68
N VAL A 112 31.75 25.68 -6.11
CA VAL A 112 32.79 26.00 -7.10
C VAL A 112 32.19 26.43 -8.43
N LEU A 113 31.11 25.76 -8.87
CA LEU A 113 30.39 26.11 -10.08
C LEU A 113 29.17 26.97 -9.74
N PRO A 114 29.00 28.17 -10.35
CA PRO A 114 27.85 29.02 -10.09
C PRO A 114 26.50 28.33 -10.37
N SER A 115 26.45 27.40 -11.31
CA SER A 115 25.26 26.60 -11.64
C SER A 115 24.91 25.54 -10.58
N ARG A 116 25.72 25.42 -9.53
CA ARG A 116 25.59 24.45 -8.44
C ARG A 116 25.52 25.14 -7.08
N ARG A 117 25.46 26.48 -7.07
CA ARG A 117 25.14 27.21 -5.85
C ARG A 117 23.69 26.99 -5.51
N TRP A 118 23.42 26.79 -4.23
CA TRP A 118 22.09 26.52 -3.70
C TRP A 118 21.42 25.38 -4.48
N ASP A 119 22.11 24.24 -4.56
CA ASP A 119 21.70 23.07 -5.35
C ASP A 119 20.91 22.09 -4.48
N ALA A 120 19.61 21.97 -4.74
CA ALA A 120 18.76 21.08 -3.95
C ALA A 120 19.07 19.59 -4.13
N HIS A 121 19.91 19.16 -5.09
CA HIS A 121 20.34 17.76 -5.21
C HIS A 121 21.19 17.27 -4.03
N ASN A 122 21.79 18.21 -3.29
CA ASN A 122 22.76 17.97 -2.24
C ASN A 122 22.11 17.54 -0.89
N SER A 123 21.00 16.80 -0.96
CA SER A 123 20.22 16.31 0.19
C SER A 123 20.97 15.27 1.05
N ILE A 124 20.48 15.03 2.27
CA ILE A 124 21.04 14.06 3.23
C ILE A 124 20.33 12.71 3.11
N SER A 125 21.05 11.63 2.89
CA SER A 125 20.50 10.27 2.96
C SER A 125 20.97 9.59 4.23
N MET A 126 20.03 8.99 4.97
CA MET A 126 20.30 8.31 6.23
C MET A 126 19.98 6.82 6.12
N GLY A 127 20.76 6.00 6.82
CA GLY A 127 20.49 4.59 7.06
C GLY A 127 20.91 4.18 8.47
N ILE A 128 20.26 3.15 9.02
CA ILE A 128 20.61 2.57 10.32
C ILE A 128 20.86 1.09 10.13
N SER A 129 22.06 0.62 10.44
CA SER A 129 22.44 -0.79 10.33
C SER A 129 22.07 -1.56 11.60
N GLY A 130 21.99 -2.89 11.50
CA GLY A 130 21.60 -3.77 12.61
C GLY A 130 22.57 -3.76 13.81
N ASP A 131 23.82 -3.32 13.62
CA ASP A 131 24.73 -3.05 14.75
C ASP A 131 24.46 -1.70 15.45
N GLY A 132 23.43 -0.98 15.02
CA GLY A 132 22.94 0.27 15.61
C GLY A 132 23.76 1.49 15.23
N ARG A 133 24.49 1.50 14.11
CA ARG A 133 25.13 2.72 13.60
C ARG A 133 24.18 3.55 12.77
N ILE A 134 24.31 4.86 12.89
CA ILE A 134 23.71 5.81 11.95
C ILE A 134 24.73 6.06 10.83
N HIS A 135 24.27 6.03 9.59
CA HIS A 135 25.04 6.26 8.36
C HIS A 135 24.44 7.47 7.64
N LEU A 136 25.26 8.46 7.30
CA LEU A 136 24.83 9.64 6.54
C LEU A 136 25.69 9.83 5.30
N SER A 137 25.05 10.01 4.15
CA SER A 137 25.70 10.49 2.92
C SER A 137 24.97 11.73 2.43
N TYR A 138 25.69 12.80 2.19
CA TYR A 138 25.09 14.12 1.99
C TYR A 138 25.93 14.99 1.06
N ASP A 139 25.33 16.10 0.62
CA ASP A 139 26.00 17.19 -0.09
C ASP A 139 26.74 16.78 -1.37
N GLN A 140 26.02 16.07 -2.26
CA GLN A 140 26.59 15.43 -3.44
C GLN A 140 25.72 15.57 -4.69
N HIS A 141 26.26 16.19 -5.73
CA HIS A 141 25.75 16.17 -7.09
C HIS A 141 26.90 15.98 -8.10
N ALA A 142 27.36 14.74 -8.21
CA ALA A 142 28.58 14.31 -8.90
C ALA A 142 29.86 14.85 -8.22
N ASP A 143 29.84 14.88 -6.89
CA ASP A 143 30.97 15.30 -6.05
C ASP A 143 31.66 14.08 -5.42
N GLU A 144 32.84 14.32 -4.87
CA GLU A 144 33.51 13.35 -4.01
C GLU A 144 32.57 12.95 -2.85
N PHE A 145 32.61 11.67 -2.49
CA PHE A 145 31.78 11.14 -1.42
C PHE A 145 32.07 11.87 -0.10
N ARG A 146 31.01 12.16 0.64
CA ARG A 146 31.00 12.73 1.98
C ARG A 146 30.14 11.82 2.84
N TYR A 147 30.77 11.20 3.82
CA TYR A 147 30.17 10.13 4.59
C TYR A 147 30.52 10.26 6.05
N LEU A 148 29.48 10.27 6.88
CA LEU A 148 29.56 10.35 8.32
C LEU A 148 28.88 9.12 8.91
N THR A 149 29.46 8.55 9.96
CA THR A 149 28.85 7.44 10.68
C THR A 149 29.09 7.57 12.17
N THR A 150 28.30 6.86 12.98
CA THR A 150 28.49 6.78 14.42
C THR A 150 29.18 5.48 14.82
N ALA A 151 29.58 5.37 16.08
CA ALA A 151 29.96 4.11 16.68
C ALA A 151 28.77 3.11 16.72
N ALA A 152 29.08 1.80 16.78
CA ALA A 152 28.08 0.74 16.94
C ALA A 152 27.28 0.92 18.25
N GLY A 153 25.99 0.58 18.20
CA GLY A 153 25.04 0.69 19.29
C GLY A 153 24.55 2.11 19.57
N PHE A 154 24.90 3.10 18.75
CA PHE A 154 24.50 4.48 19.01
C PHE A 154 22.98 4.70 18.85
N ALA A 155 22.37 4.12 17.81
CA ALA A 155 20.93 4.17 17.57
C ALA A 155 20.13 3.31 18.57
N THR A 156 20.72 2.27 19.14
CA THR A 156 20.02 1.29 20.00
C THR A 156 20.30 1.44 21.49
N SER A 157 21.30 2.23 21.89
CA SER A 157 21.63 2.42 23.31
C SER A 157 20.81 3.54 23.97
N SER A 158 19.90 3.14 24.86
CA SER A 158 19.14 4.07 25.72
C SER A 158 20.00 4.74 26.79
N SER A 159 21.20 4.21 27.08
CA SER A 159 22.16 4.78 28.05
C SER A 159 23.24 5.67 27.43
N GLY A 160 23.30 5.78 26.10
CA GLY A 160 24.28 6.59 25.38
C GLY A 160 23.98 8.08 25.48
N VAL A 161 25.02 8.92 25.61
CA VAL A 161 24.83 10.37 25.57
C VAL A 161 24.59 10.80 24.12
N TRP A 162 23.41 11.34 23.83
CA TRP A 162 23.05 11.88 22.52
C TRP A 162 23.78 13.20 22.27
N ASN A 163 24.99 13.11 21.70
CA ASN A 163 25.84 14.26 21.40
C ASN A 163 26.77 14.01 20.20
N GLN A 164 27.36 15.10 19.71
CA GLN A 164 28.26 15.15 18.55
C GLN A 164 29.48 14.21 18.66
N ALA A 165 29.99 13.94 19.87
CA ALA A 165 31.23 13.17 20.05
C ALA A 165 31.12 11.69 19.66
N ASN A 166 29.92 11.21 19.31
CA ASN A 166 29.69 9.84 18.84
C ASN A 166 29.85 9.67 17.33
N PHE A 167 29.96 10.78 16.59
CA PHE A 167 30.25 10.73 15.16
C PHE A 167 31.74 10.52 14.93
N GLU A 168 32.07 9.60 14.01
CA GLU A 168 33.41 9.47 13.46
C GLU A 168 33.74 10.69 12.58
N LEU A 169 35.01 10.88 12.24
CA LEU A 169 35.38 11.94 11.29
C LEU A 169 34.76 11.66 9.91
N GLU A 170 34.27 12.72 9.26
CA GLU A 170 33.83 12.67 7.87
C GLU A 170 34.92 12.06 6.98
N ARG A 171 34.49 11.22 6.04
CA ARG A 171 35.37 10.54 5.09
C ARG A 171 34.77 10.50 3.69
N ASN A 172 35.65 10.28 2.72
CA ASN A 172 35.33 10.11 1.30
C ASN A 172 35.39 8.66 0.81
N SER A 173 35.35 7.71 1.74
CA SER A 173 35.43 6.28 1.48
C SER A 173 34.44 5.54 2.39
N LEU A 174 33.98 4.35 1.97
CA LEU A 174 33.03 3.55 2.75
C LEU A 174 33.65 3.04 4.07
N ASN A 175 34.91 2.59 4.01
CA ASN A 175 35.66 2.09 5.16
C ASN A 175 36.82 3.02 5.51
N VAL A 176 37.18 3.07 6.80
CA VAL A 176 38.38 3.80 7.25
C VAL A 176 39.63 3.27 6.53
N GLY A 177 40.34 4.17 5.85
CA GLY A 177 41.51 3.81 5.03
C GLY A 177 41.19 3.14 3.70
N GLY A 178 39.91 3.11 3.29
CA GLY A 178 39.45 2.62 2.00
C GLY A 178 39.74 3.56 0.83
N ALA A 179 39.33 3.15 -0.37
CA ALA A 179 39.48 3.96 -1.57
C ALA A 179 38.46 5.10 -1.61
N THR A 180 38.89 6.28 -2.06
CA THR A 180 38.03 7.42 -2.29
C THR A 180 37.00 7.13 -3.39
N ILE A 181 35.74 7.49 -3.17
CA ILE A 181 34.67 7.44 -4.17
C ILE A 181 34.55 8.84 -4.79
N PRO A 182 34.89 9.04 -6.08
CA PRO A 182 35.15 10.37 -6.63
C PRO A 182 33.90 11.12 -7.10
N ALA A 183 32.78 10.44 -7.31
CA ALA A 183 31.57 11.05 -7.87
C ALA A 183 30.32 10.32 -7.39
N VAL A 184 29.54 10.97 -6.54
CA VAL A 184 28.28 10.48 -5.97
C VAL A 184 27.14 11.45 -6.29
N THR A 185 25.97 10.93 -6.62
CA THR A 185 24.68 11.64 -6.65
C THR A 185 23.60 10.67 -6.19
N TYR A 186 22.60 11.17 -5.48
CA TYR A 186 21.47 10.36 -4.98
C TYR A 186 21.91 9.14 -4.18
N PRO A 187 22.68 9.31 -3.09
CA PRO A 187 22.92 8.22 -2.16
C PRO A 187 21.60 7.65 -1.64
N ARG A 188 21.57 6.36 -1.32
CA ARG A 188 20.42 5.71 -0.68
C ARG A 188 20.92 4.61 0.25
N PHE A 189 20.22 4.43 1.37
CA PHE A 189 20.41 3.30 2.25
C PHE A 189 19.12 2.47 2.36
N THR A 190 19.26 1.14 2.34
CA THR A 190 18.16 0.19 2.55
C THR A 190 18.65 -0.97 3.40
N ASN A 191 17.86 -1.45 4.35
CA ASN A 191 18.21 -2.65 5.12
C ASN A 191 18.04 -3.93 4.29
N VAL A 192 18.90 -4.92 4.55
CA VAL A 192 18.74 -6.31 4.07
C VAL A 192 19.03 -7.24 5.24
N GLY A 193 17.98 -7.62 5.97
CA GLY A 193 18.13 -8.14 7.32
C GLY A 193 18.85 -7.12 8.22
N ASP A 194 19.85 -7.57 8.98
CA ASP A 194 20.67 -6.69 9.82
C ASP A 194 21.70 -5.86 9.02
N ASP A 195 21.99 -6.25 7.79
CA ASP A 195 22.96 -5.58 6.92
C ASP A 195 22.37 -4.31 6.29
N LEU A 196 23.23 -3.48 5.68
CA LEU A 196 22.81 -2.23 5.03
C LEU A 196 23.31 -2.17 3.59
N ILE A 197 22.41 -1.88 2.65
CA ILE A 197 22.72 -1.58 1.25
C ILE A 197 23.03 -0.09 1.13
N PHE A 198 24.04 0.25 0.34
CA PHE A 198 24.30 1.62 -0.11
C PHE A 198 24.26 1.65 -1.64
N THR A 199 23.38 2.45 -2.22
CA THR A 199 23.38 2.70 -3.66
C THR A 199 23.63 4.16 -3.97
N TYR A 200 24.25 4.42 -5.12
CA TYR A 200 24.42 5.76 -5.64
C TYR A 200 24.59 5.76 -7.14
N ARG A 201 24.33 6.93 -7.74
CA ARG A 201 24.62 7.19 -9.14
C ARG A 201 25.97 7.88 -9.28
N ASP A 202 26.84 7.33 -10.13
CA ASP A 202 28.07 8.03 -10.53
C ASP A 202 27.77 9.11 -11.60
N ARG A 203 28.63 10.12 -11.66
CA ARG A 203 28.69 11.13 -12.74
C ARG A 203 27.39 11.96 -12.93
N PHE A 204 27.24 12.55 -14.12
CA PHE A 204 26.27 13.59 -14.45
C PHE A 204 25.04 13.04 -15.18
N SER A 205 24.06 13.92 -15.41
CA SER A 205 22.93 13.59 -16.29
C SER A 205 23.39 13.35 -17.73
N SER A 206 22.78 12.37 -18.39
CA SER A 206 23.15 11.79 -19.70
C SER A 206 24.38 10.87 -19.73
N ASP A 207 25.03 10.59 -18.58
CA ASP A 207 26.26 9.78 -18.49
C ASP A 207 26.38 9.08 -17.11
N GLY A 208 25.29 8.53 -16.55
CA GLY A 208 25.32 7.96 -15.19
C GLY A 208 25.16 6.45 -15.13
N ASP A 209 26.00 5.82 -14.31
CA ASP A 209 25.93 4.42 -13.92
C ASP A 209 25.48 4.31 -12.45
N HIS A 210 24.88 3.18 -12.05
CA HIS A 210 24.55 2.93 -10.64
C HIS A 210 25.48 1.91 -10.02
N TYR A 211 25.86 2.20 -8.77
CA TYR A 211 26.73 1.37 -7.95
C TYR A 211 26.00 0.95 -6.68
N ILE A 212 26.36 -0.24 -6.18
CA ILE A 212 25.84 -0.83 -4.96
C ILE A 212 26.99 -1.33 -4.09
N GLY A 213 26.92 -1.12 -2.78
CA GLY A 213 27.76 -1.75 -1.77
C GLY A 213 26.91 -2.30 -0.62
N ILE A 214 27.45 -3.28 0.10
CA ILE A 214 26.78 -3.97 1.21
C ILE A 214 27.63 -3.83 2.47
N TYR A 215 27.01 -3.38 3.54
CA TYR A 215 27.55 -3.32 4.89
C TYR A 215 27.22 -4.60 5.62
N ASP A 216 28.24 -5.28 6.13
CA ASP A 216 28.09 -6.43 7.01
C ASP A 216 28.06 -5.94 8.47
N ALA A 217 26.90 -6.05 9.12
CA ALA A 217 26.70 -5.57 10.48
C ALA A 217 27.48 -6.39 11.53
N GLN A 218 27.87 -7.63 11.22
CA GLN A 218 28.66 -8.46 12.14
C GLN A 218 30.12 -8.01 12.16
N THR A 219 30.67 -7.64 11.01
CA THR A 219 32.06 -7.18 10.89
C THR A 219 32.21 -5.67 11.06
N GLY A 220 31.13 -4.94 10.83
CA GLY A 220 31.08 -3.49 10.84
C GLY A 220 31.76 -2.85 9.63
N LEU A 221 31.84 -3.55 8.49
CA LEU A 221 32.58 -3.14 7.30
C LEU A 221 31.70 -3.19 6.05
N TRP A 222 31.93 -2.23 5.15
CA TRP A 222 31.38 -2.25 3.80
C TRP A 222 32.23 -3.14 2.88
N ASP A 223 31.59 -3.80 1.91
CA ASP A 223 32.29 -4.32 0.74
C ASP A 223 32.73 -3.17 -0.20
N ASN A 224 33.43 -3.53 -1.28
CA ASN A 224 33.70 -2.55 -2.34
C ASN A 224 32.43 -2.36 -3.18
N SER A 225 32.09 -1.11 -3.46
CA SER A 225 30.98 -0.83 -4.36
C SER A 225 31.24 -1.40 -5.77
N ARG A 226 30.17 -1.93 -6.37
CA ARG A 226 30.18 -2.52 -7.71
C ARG A 226 29.10 -1.90 -8.56
N LYS A 227 29.36 -1.77 -9.86
CA LYS A 227 28.36 -1.30 -10.82
C LYS A 227 27.29 -2.37 -11.02
N PHE A 228 26.02 -1.96 -11.03
CA PHE A 228 24.89 -2.86 -11.33
C PHE A 228 23.97 -2.37 -12.46
N ILE A 229 23.99 -1.06 -12.78
CA ILE A 229 23.39 -0.53 -14.02
C ILE A 229 24.45 0.26 -14.78
N ASP A 230 24.68 -0.09 -16.05
CA ASP A 230 25.44 0.75 -16.98
C ASP A 230 24.47 1.41 -17.95
N GLY A 231 24.10 2.66 -17.65
CA GLY A 231 23.13 3.40 -18.48
C GLY A 231 23.66 3.66 -19.89
N ARG A 232 24.98 3.67 -20.08
CA ARG A 232 25.61 4.17 -21.31
C ARG A 232 25.68 3.11 -22.41
N ILE A 233 25.44 1.85 -22.07
CA ILE A 233 25.41 0.76 -23.05
C ILE A 233 24.05 0.69 -23.72
N GLY A 234 24.05 0.78 -25.06
CA GLY A 234 22.86 0.71 -25.90
C GLY A 234 22.49 2.05 -26.55
N THR A 235 21.59 1.98 -27.53
CA THR A 235 21.05 3.14 -28.24
C THR A 235 19.53 3.05 -28.22
N TYR A 236 18.88 4.01 -27.57
CA TYR A 236 17.43 4.15 -27.60
C TYR A 236 17.02 4.87 -28.89
N THR A 237 15.91 4.48 -29.49
CA THR A 237 15.36 5.19 -30.66
C THR A 237 14.05 5.82 -30.25
N HIS A 238 14.01 7.15 -30.27
CA HIS A 238 12.80 7.91 -29.98
C HIS A 238 11.68 7.59 -30.99
N ILE A 239 10.43 7.88 -30.61
CA ILE A 239 9.25 7.64 -31.45
C ILE A 239 9.29 8.42 -32.79
N ASP A 240 10.08 9.49 -32.86
CA ASP A 240 10.34 10.27 -34.09
C ASP A 240 11.46 9.68 -34.98
N GLY A 241 12.04 8.54 -34.57
CA GLY A 241 13.12 7.85 -35.27
C GLY A 241 14.52 8.33 -34.93
N ASN A 242 14.69 9.34 -34.06
CA ASN A 242 16.02 9.84 -33.69
C ASN A 242 16.71 8.91 -32.68
N PRO A 243 17.97 8.52 -32.91
CA PRO A 243 18.72 7.70 -31.96
C PRO A 243 19.33 8.55 -30.83
N SER A 244 19.32 8.03 -29.61
CA SER A 244 20.01 8.58 -28.45
C SER A 244 20.96 7.55 -27.84
N PRO A 245 22.27 7.86 -27.71
CA PRO A 245 23.25 7.00 -27.04
C PRO A 245 23.57 7.45 -25.61
N LYS A 246 22.79 8.36 -25.02
CA LYS A 246 23.11 9.01 -23.74
C LYS A 246 21.91 8.96 -22.80
N ARG A 247 22.08 8.39 -21.60
CA ARG A 247 20.98 8.25 -20.63
C ARG A 247 21.45 8.06 -19.20
N ASN A 248 20.49 8.17 -18.28
CA ASN A 248 20.62 7.66 -16.91
C ASN A 248 19.36 6.88 -16.55
N ALA A 249 19.53 5.81 -15.76
CA ALA A 249 18.43 5.22 -15.01
C ALA A 249 18.13 6.09 -13.78
N TYR A 250 16.87 6.27 -13.44
CA TYR A 250 16.41 6.90 -12.20
C TYR A 250 15.55 5.91 -11.45
N LEU A 251 16.11 5.36 -10.37
CA LEU A 251 15.43 4.38 -9.53
C LEU A 251 14.23 5.03 -8.83
N ASN A 252 13.10 4.33 -8.77
CA ASN A 252 12.00 4.70 -7.88
C ASN A 252 12.33 4.23 -6.45
N GLY A 253 12.66 2.95 -6.27
CA GLY A 253 13.12 2.39 -5.00
C GLY A 253 14.18 1.30 -5.17
N VAL A 254 14.78 0.94 -4.04
CA VAL A 254 15.58 -0.27 -3.83
C VAL A 254 15.03 -0.85 -2.54
N ASP A 255 14.01 -1.70 -2.66
CA ASP A 255 13.30 -2.25 -1.51
C ASP A 255 13.59 -3.76 -1.43
N VAL A 256 13.57 -4.32 -0.23
CA VAL A 256 13.91 -5.72 0.03
C VAL A 256 12.70 -6.40 0.65
N ASP A 257 12.28 -7.54 0.09
CA ASP A 257 11.14 -8.30 0.61
C ASP A 257 11.49 -9.12 1.86
N SER A 258 10.48 -9.75 2.46
CA SER A 258 10.62 -10.59 3.65
C SER A 258 11.53 -11.81 3.45
N GLN A 259 11.81 -12.20 2.21
CA GLN A 259 12.70 -13.30 1.83
C GLN A 259 14.14 -12.84 1.54
N GLY A 260 14.42 -11.53 1.65
CA GLY A 260 15.72 -10.95 1.35
C GLY A 260 15.97 -10.73 -0.15
N ARG A 261 14.95 -10.84 -1.01
CA ARG A 261 15.05 -10.47 -2.43
C ARG A 261 14.96 -8.96 -2.55
N MET A 262 15.88 -8.40 -3.31
CA MET A 262 15.94 -6.96 -3.61
C MET A 262 15.16 -6.67 -4.90
N HIS A 263 14.26 -5.70 -4.86
CA HIS A 263 13.44 -5.24 -5.98
C HIS A 263 13.83 -3.81 -6.37
N ILE A 264 14.07 -3.59 -7.65
CA ILE A 264 14.30 -2.26 -8.20
C ILE A 264 13.35 -1.99 -9.35
N THR A 265 12.83 -0.76 -9.40
CA THR A 265 12.19 -0.21 -10.58
C THR A 265 12.81 1.12 -10.95
N TRP A 266 12.79 1.45 -12.23
CA TRP A 266 13.38 2.69 -12.72
C TRP A 266 12.78 3.14 -14.04
N THR A 267 13.04 4.39 -14.37
CA THR A 267 12.78 4.99 -15.68
C THR A 267 14.10 5.44 -16.28
N PHE A 268 14.29 5.24 -17.58
CA PHE A 268 15.43 5.85 -18.28
C PHE A 268 15.08 7.26 -18.72
N ARG A 269 16.09 8.15 -18.69
CA ARG A 269 15.99 9.48 -19.31
C ARG A 269 17.08 9.64 -20.34
N GLU A 270 16.70 9.86 -21.58
CA GLU A 270 17.64 10.14 -22.67
C GLU A 270 18.09 11.61 -22.64
N ASN A 271 19.40 11.84 -22.72
CA ASN A 271 20.03 13.15 -22.62
C ASN A 271 19.61 13.95 -21.36
N SER A 272 19.99 15.22 -21.30
CA SER A 272 19.50 16.16 -20.26
C SER A 272 18.18 16.81 -20.66
N SER A 273 17.73 16.60 -21.90
CA SER A 273 16.39 16.96 -22.37
C SER A 273 15.38 16.03 -21.74
N ASN A 274 14.30 16.58 -21.21
CA ASN A 274 13.20 15.86 -20.59
C ASN A 274 12.66 14.77 -21.53
N ALA A 275 13.19 13.57 -21.46
CA ALA A 275 12.84 12.46 -22.35
C ALA A 275 12.87 11.18 -21.53
N ASN A 276 12.11 11.20 -20.43
CA ASN A 276 11.82 10.01 -19.65
C ASN A 276 11.03 9.03 -20.50
N HIS A 277 11.36 7.76 -20.38
CA HIS A 277 10.67 6.69 -21.06
C HIS A 277 10.71 5.42 -20.21
N ASP A 278 9.64 4.65 -20.36
CA ASP A 278 9.38 3.35 -19.79
C ASP A 278 9.42 3.28 -18.26
N ILE A 279 8.83 2.19 -17.76
CA ILE A 279 9.05 1.70 -16.40
C ILE A 279 9.70 0.32 -16.54
N HIS A 280 10.81 0.14 -15.84
CA HIS A 280 11.57 -1.09 -15.85
C HIS A 280 11.59 -1.74 -14.47
N TYR A 281 11.84 -3.05 -14.44
CA TYR A 281 11.95 -3.86 -13.25
C TYR A 281 13.07 -4.91 -13.34
N ALA A 282 13.71 -5.15 -12.21
CA ALA A 282 14.60 -6.28 -11.99
C ALA A 282 14.62 -6.64 -10.51
N PHE A 283 15.02 -7.88 -10.20
CA PHE A 283 15.24 -8.32 -8.81
C PHE A 283 16.56 -9.06 -8.62
N SER A 284 17.02 -9.16 -7.38
CA SER A 284 18.23 -9.89 -7.01
C SER A 284 18.02 -10.71 -5.73
N ASP A 285 18.37 -12.00 -5.78
CA ASP A 285 18.30 -12.93 -4.64
C ASP A 285 19.64 -13.05 -3.88
N ASN A 286 20.65 -12.26 -4.24
CA ASN A 286 22.02 -12.43 -3.74
C ASN A 286 22.73 -11.09 -3.49
N ASN A 287 22.01 -10.17 -2.83
CA ASN A 287 22.48 -8.85 -2.43
C ASN A 287 22.99 -8.02 -3.62
N GLY A 288 22.37 -8.13 -4.80
CA GLY A 288 22.77 -7.35 -5.99
C GLY A 288 24.07 -7.84 -6.65
N GLN A 289 24.46 -9.11 -6.47
CA GLN A 289 25.58 -9.71 -7.24
C GLN A 289 25.14 -10.06 -8.66
N THR A 290 23.93 -10.61 -8.82
CA THR A 290 23.29 -10.85 -10.11
C THR A 290 21.84 -10.41 -10.08
N TRP A 291 21.32 -10.06 -11.25
CA TRP A 291 19.96 -9.58 -11.42
C TRP A 291 19.16 -10.51 -12.33
N ASN A 292 17.86 -10.58 -12.09
CA ASN A 292 16.89 -11.28 -12.92
C ASN A 292 15.83 -10.29 -13.40
N ASN A 293 15.26 -10.54 -14.58
CA ASN A 293 14.14 -9.76 -15.11
C ASN A 293 12.78 -10.25 -14.56
N ASN A 294 11.68 -9.69 -15.05
CA ASN A 294 10.33 -10.04 -14.60
C ASN A 294 9.98 -11.54 -14.73
N ASP A 295 10.52 -12.20 -15.76
CA ASP A 295 10.31 -13.62 -16.08
C ASP A 295 11.29 -14.56 -15.36
N GLY A 296 12.13 -14.02 -14.46
CA GLY A 296 13.17 -14.78 -13.76
C GLY A 296 14.39 -15.14 -14.60
N VAL A 297 14.56 -14.52 -15.78
CA VAL A 297 15.75 -14.71 -16.62
C VAL A 297 16.94 -13.97 -16.00
N ASN A 298 18.05 -14.68 -15.79
CA ASN A 298 19.29 -14.10 -15.27
C ASN A 298 19.93 -13.14 -16.28
N LEU A 299 20.10 -11.89 -15.86
CA LEU A 299 20.68 -10.77 -16.63
C LEU A 299 22.20 -10.61 -16.39
N GLY A 300 22.78 -11.40 -15.49
CA GLY A 300 24.16 -11.24 -15.02
C GLY A 300 24.29 -10.12 -13.98
N SER A 301 25.49 -9.56 -13.85
CA SER A 301 25.82 -8.58 -12.81
C SER A 301 25.57 -7.12 -13.21
N ILE A 302 25.34 -6.84 -14.50
CA ILE A 302 25.16 -5.47 -15.02
C ILE A 302 23.92 -5.45 -15.90
N ILE A 303 22.97 -4.60 -15.53
CA ILE A 303 21.78 -4.26 -16.32
C ILE A 303 22.15 -3.12 -17.28
N THR A 304 21.67 -3.20 -18.52
CA THR A 304 21.84 -2.18 -19.57
C THR A 304 20.50 -1.91 -20.25
N LEU A 305 20.43 -0.91 -21.13
CA LEU A 305 19.22 -0.64 -21.93
C LEU A 305 18.72 -1.89 -22.68
N ASN A 306 19.64 -2.73 -23.17
CA ASN A 306 19.31 -3.88 -24.00
C ASN A 306 19.15 -5.19 -23.20
N SER A 307 19.15 -5.13 -21.85
CA SER A 307 18.91 -6.32 -21.04
C SER A 307 17.50 -6.85 -21.33
N PRO A 308 17.32 -8.14 -21.64
CA PRO A 308 16.03 -8.65 -22.11
C PRO A 308 14.96 -8.63 -21.01
N GLY A 309 13.74 -8.19 -21.35
CA GLY A 309 12.56 -8.28 -20.46
C GLY A 309 12.60 -7.39 -19.22
N ILE A 310 13.41 -6.32 -19.23
CA ILE A 310 13.44 -5.34 -18.13
C ILE A 310 12.30 -4.32 -18.21
N GLU A 311 11.76 -4.05 -19.39
CA GLU A 311 10.63 -3.13 -19.59
C GLU A 311 9.33 -3.81 -19.16
N VAL A 312 8.60 -3.18 -18.25
CA VAL A 312 7.31 -3.66 -17.73
C VAL A 312 6.16 -2.74 -18.09
N VAL A 313 6.44 -1.47 -18.43
CA VAL A 313 5.47 -0.53 -18.98
C VAL A 313 6.14 0.28 -20.08
N ASP A 314 5.57 0.22 -21.30
CA ASP A 314 5.99 1.01 -22.45
C ASP A 314 5.46 2.44 -22.34
N LEU A 315 6.36 3.40 -22.18
CA LEU A 315 6.06 4.83 -22.13
C LEU A 315 7.17 5.59 -22.85
N ASN A 316 6.85 6.71 -23.48
CA ASN A 316 7.85 7.58 -24.06
C ASN A 316 7.70 9.02 -23.56
N TYR A 317 8.51 9.93 -24.11
CA TYR A 317 8.51 11.32 -23.65
C TYR A 317 7.17 12.04 -23.83
N GLN A 318 6.26 11.51 -24.67
CA GLN A 318 4.92 12.07 -24.88
C GLN A 318 3.99 11.86 -23.68
N GLN A 319 4.24 10.84 -22.86
CA GLN A 319 3.44 10.54 -21.67
C GLN A 319 3.82 11.38 -20.45
N ALA A 320 4.66 12.40 -20.58
CA ALA A 320 4.98 13.30 -19.48
C ALA A 320 5.46 12.64 -18.16
N LEU A 321 6.07 11.46 -18.28
CA LEU A 321 6.56 10.66 -17.16
C LEU A 321 7.63 11.42 -16.37
N ILE A 322 7.53 11.37 -15.05
CA ILE A 322 8.55 11.92 -14.14
C ILE A 322 9.45 10.80 -13.62
N ASN A 323 10.71 11.13 -13.37
CA ASN A 323 11.70 10.19 -12.85
C ASN A 323 11.80 10.27 -11.30
N GLN A 324 12.26 9.18 -10.68
CA GLN A 324 12.59 9.09 -9.25
C GLN A 324 11.41 9.36 -8.31
N GLN A 325 10.45 8.42 -8.28
CA GLN A 325 9.16 8.59 -7.60
C GLN A 325 9.01 7.66 -6.37
N GLY A 326 7.88 6.96 -6.22
CA GLY A 326 7.59 6.07 -5.10
C GLY A 326 7.64 4.59 -5.50
N GLN A 327 8.18 3.76 -4.61
CA GLN A 327 8.10 2.30 -4.67
C GLN A 327 7.91 1.77 -3.24
N VAL A 328 7.23 0.65 -3.06
CA VAL A 328 7.30 -0.17 -1.83
C VAL A 328 7.11 -1.63 -2.22
N VAL A 329 7.58 -2.55 -1.38
CA VAL A 329 7.31 -3.99 -1.50
C VAL A 329 6.50 -4.41 -0.29
N ASP A 330 5.37 -5.09 -0.52
CA ASP A 330 4.50 -5.61 0.53
C ASP A 330 5.12 -6.84 1.23
N SER A 331 4.43 -7.36 2.25
CA SER A 331 4.96 -8.47 3.06
C SER A 331 5.02 -9.79 2.27
N GLU A 332 4.18 -9.91 1.25
CA GLU A 332 4.00 -11.01 0.31
C GLU A 332 5.01 -10.97 -0.87
N GLY A 333 5.76 -9.88 -1.00
CA GLY A 333 6.75 -9.64 -2.06
C GLY A 333 6.18 -8.96 -3.33
N GLY A 334 4.94 -8.50 -3.30
CA GLY A 334 4.32 -7.69 -4.32
C GLY A 334 4.99 -6.32 -4.43
N VAL A 335 5.15 -5.83 -5.66
CA VAL A 335 5.89 -4.59 -5.94
C VAL A 335 4.91 -3.49 -6.31
N HIS A 336 4.94 -2.38 -5.58
CA HIS A 336 4.06 -1.24 -5.80
C HIS A 336 4.90 -0.06 -6.26
N VAL A 337 4.48 0.57 -7.35
CA VAL A 337 5.17 1.74 -7.93
C VAL A 337 4.15 2.84 -8.12
N LEU A 338 4.31 3.94 -7.39
CA LEU A 338 3.45 5.12 -7.51
C LEU A 338 4.19 6.18 -8.32
N VAL A 339 3.69 6.44 -9.52
CA VAL A 339 4.32 7.32 -10.51
C VAL A 339 3.32 8.26 -11.14
N ARG A 340 3.78 9.48 -11.43
CA ARG A 340 3.06 10.44 -12.24
C ARG A 340 3.41 10.31 -13.72
N HIS A 341 2.39 10.24 -14.56
CA HIS A 341 2.47 10.45 -16.01
C HIS A 341 1.11 10.92 -16.57
N ARG A 342 1.08 11.25 -17.86
CA ARG A 342 -0.09 11.65 -18.64
C ARG A 342 -1.19 10.61 -18.50
N ARG A 343 -2.41 11.10 -18.31
CA ARG A 343 -3.63 10.32 -18.30
C ARG A 343 -3.81 9.54 -19.59
N GLN A 344 -4.27 8.30 -19.48
CA GLN A 344 -4.43 7.40 -20.64
C GLN A 344 -5.88 7.33 -21.14
N GLU A 345 -6.83 8.01 -20.49
CA GLU A 345 -8.22 8.05 -20.95
C GLU A 345 -8.37 8.89 -22.25
N PRO A 346 -9.40 8.62 -23.07
CA PRO A 346 -9.68 9.40 -24.27
C PRO A 346 -9.76 10.91 -24.00
N GLY A 347 -9.09 11.70 -24.83
CA GLY A 347 -9.01 13.16 -24.72
C GLY A 347 -7.75 13.68 -24.03
N PHE A 348 -6.90 12.81 -23.48
CA PHE A 348 -5.60 13.17 -22.91
C PHE A 348 -4.41 12.80 -23.81
N GLU A 349 -4.67 12.36 -25.05
CA GLU A 349 -3.62 12.00 -26.00
C GLU A 349 -2.67 13.17 -26.24
N TRP A 350 -1.38 12.87 -26.37
CA TRP A 350 -0.36 13.89 -26.62
C TRP A 350 -0.68 14.71 -27.88
N GLN A 351 -0.59 16.03 -27.75
CA GLN A 351 -0.70 16.95 -28.87
C GLN A 351 0.65 17.64 -29.16
N PRO A 352 0.94 17.97 -30.43
CA PRO A 352 2.12 18.76 -30.77
C PRO A 352 2.14 20.10 -30.02
N GLY A 353 3.14 20.27 -29.15
CA GLY A 353 3.32 21.47 -28.33
C GLY A 353 3.14 21.24 -26.84
N ASP A 354 2.61 20.08 -26.43
CA ASP A 354 2.43 19.72 -25.03
C ASP A 354 3.77 19.69 -24.28
N GLY A 355 3.72 20.09 -23.00
CA GLY A 355 4.89 20.10 -22.14
C GLY A 355 5.35 18.69 -21.77
N THR A 356 6.66 18.46 -21.71
CA THR A 356 7.19 17.12 -21.39
C THR A 356 6.95 16.67 -19.95
N TYR A 357 6.50 17.54 -19.06
CA TYR A 357 6.20 17.23 -17.65
C TYR A 357 4.91 17.95 -17.23
N GLU A 358 3.94 18.02 -18.13
CA GLU A 358 2.74 18.83 -17.96
C GLU A 358 1.80 18.24 -16.90
N GLY A 359 1.54 19.00 -15.83
CA GLY A 359 0.72 18.56 -14.69
C GLY A 359 -0.77 18.49 -15.00
N SER A 360 -1.28 19.46 -15.76
CA SER A 360 -2.70 19.60 -16.12
C SER A 360 -3.30 18.42 -16.87
N VAL A 361 -2.46 17.58 -17.49
CA VAL A 361 -2.86 16.40 -18.27
C VAL A 361 -2.39 15.08 -17.62
N SER A 362 -1.82 15.16 -16.42
CA SER A 362 -1.23 14.02 -15.72
C SER A 362 -2.08 13.56 -14.54
N ALA A 363 -1.87 12.31 -14.13
CA ALA A 363 -2.39 11.73 -12.90
C ALA A 363 -1.32 10.85 -12.24
N TYR A 364 -1.52 10.49 -10.98
CA TYR A 364 -0.74 9.42 -10.34
C TYR A 364 -1.32 8.06 -10.70
N HIS A 365 -0.44 7.14 -11.04
CA HIS A 365 -0.74 5.76 -11.41
C HIS A 365 0.05 4.85 -10.47
N HIS A 366 -0.67 3.92 -9.86
CA HIS A 366 -0.14 2.85 -9.05
C HIS A 366 -0.03 1.60 -9.91
N TYR A 367 1.20 1.19 -10.19
CA TYR A 367 1.49 -0.10 -10.81
C TYR A 367 1.76 -1.14 -9.72
N TYR A 368 1.10 -2.28 -9.81
CA TYR A 368 1.24 -3.39 -8.88
C TYR A 368 1.76 -4.61 -9.63
N ARG A 369 2.82 -5.24 -9.12
CA ARG A 369 3.30 -6.54 -9.60
C ARG A 369 2.86 -7.62 -8.62
N ASN A 370 2.04 -8.55 -9.08
CA ASN A 370 1.70 -9.74 -8.29
C ASN A 370 2.97 -10.60 -8.05
N PRO A 371 3.31 -10.96 -6.80
CA PRO A 371 4.54 -11.68 -6.49
C PRO A 371 4.60 -13.09 -7.07
N VAL A 372 3.44 -13.75 -7.21
CA VAL A 372 3.30 -15.14 -7.65
C VAL A 372 3.31 -15.24 -9.17
N THR A 373 2.48 -14.45 -9.85
CA THR A 373 2.31 -14.54 -11.30
C THR A 373 3.31 -13.68 -12.07
N GLY A 374 3.83 -12.62 -11.44
CA GLY A 374 4.66 -11.60 -12.09
C GLY A 374 3.90 -10.70 -13.07
N VAL A 375 2.56 -10.76 -13.08
CA VAL A 375 1.70 -9.86 -13.85
C VAL A 375 1.70 -8.47 -13.22
N TRP A 376 1.69 -7.45 -14.07
CA TRP A 376 1.60 -6.05 -13.68
C TRP A 376 0.21 -5.49 -13.97
N ASP A 377 -0.43 -4.94 -12.94
CA ASP A 377 -1.71 -4.24 -13.01
C ASP A 377 -1.50 -2.75 -12.75
N VAL A 378 -2.45 -1.93 -13.18
CA VAL A 378 -2.40 -0.48 -12.97
C VAL A 378 -3.75 0.07 -12.51
N LYS A 379 -3.70 0.89 -11.46
CA LYS A 379 -4.79 1.73 -11.01
C LYS A 379 -4.38 3.20 -11.02
N ARG A 380 -5.35 4.10 -11.14
CA ARG A 380 -5.12 5.55 -11.12
C ARG A 380 -5.70 6.12 -9.85
N LEU A 381 -4.99 7.05 -9.21
CA LEU A 381 -5.54 7.81 -8.10
C LEU A 381 -6.64 8.77 -8.58
N PRO A 382 -7.56 9.19 -7.69
CA PRO A 382 -8.53 10.24 -7.98
C PRO A 382 -7.84 11.50 -8.53
N VAL A 383 -8.54 12.20 -9.44
CA VAL A 383 -8.03 13.43 -10.08
C VAL A 383 -8.67 14.69 -9.54
N ASP A 384 -9.49 14.55 -8.50
CA ASP A 384 -10.11 15.67 -7.78
C ASP A 384 -9.02 16.55 -7.17
N GLU A 385 -7.94 15.93 -6.70
CA GLU A 385 -6.69 16.59 -6.32
C GLU A 385 -5.68 16.53 -7.47
N PRO A 386 -5.27 17.69 -8.03
CA PRO A 386 -4.28 17.73 -9.09
C PRO A 386 -2.95 17.10 -8.68
N VAL A 387 -2.21 16.60 -9.66
CA VAL A 387 -0.83 16.17 -9.42
C VAL A 387 0.04 17.36 -9.02
N GLY A 388 0.94 17.15 -8.06
CA GLY A 388 1.94 18.12 -7.65
C GLY A 388 3.33 17.50 -7.52
N ALA A 389 3.83 17.38 -6.29
CA ALA A 389 5.14 16.82 -6.00
C ALA A 389 5.28 15.35 -6.42
N ARG A 390 6.52 14.84 -6.41
CA ARG A 390 6.72 13.39 -6.63
C ARG A 390 6.18 12.63 -5.41
N PRO A 391 5.42 11.55 -5.61
CA PRO A 391 4.72 10.89 -4.53
C PRO A 391 5.64 9.91 -3.78
N LYS A 392 5.22 9.52 -2.59
CA LYS A 392 5.72 8.33 -1.89
C LYS A 392 4.56 7.37 -1.62
N ILE A 393 4.90 6.10 -1.47
CA ILE A 393 3.96 5.02 -1.20
C ILE A 393 4.51 4.18 -0.05
N GLY A 394 3.61 3.67 0.79
CA GLY A 394 3.90 2.71 1.84
C GLY A 394 2.73 1.75 2.04
N VAL A 395 2.95 0.75 2.89
CA VAL A 395 2.03 -0.34 3.18
C VAL A 395 1.94 -0.52 4.70
N ASP A 396 0.73 -0.66 5.24
CA ASP A 396 0.48 -0.92 6.66
C ASP A 396 0.57 -2.44 6.99
N PRO A 397 0.37 -2.86 8.25
CA PRO A 397 0.45 -4.28 8.62
C PRO A 397 -0.60 -5.16 7.93
N ASP A 398 -1.74 -4.60 7.54
CA ASP A 398 -2.87 -5.29 6.93
C ASP A 398 -2.76 -5.32 5.39
N GLY A 399 -1.69 -4.75 4.84
CA GLY A 399 -1.41 -4.71 3.42
C GLY A 399 -2.07 -3.52 2.69
N ASN A 400 -2.80 -2.65 3.39
CA ASN A 400 -3.40 -1.46 2.79
C ASN A 400 -2.31 -0.48 2.33
N LEU A 401 -2.55 0.16 1.20
CA LEU A 401 -1.58 1.06 0.58
C LEU A 401 -1.91 2.50 0.91
N PHE A 402 -0.86 3.29 1.13
CA PHE A 402 -0.95 4.72 1.38
C PHE A 402 -0.02 5.49 0.44
N GLY A 403 -0.58 6.46 -0.27
CA GLY A 403 0.11 7.34 -1.20
C GLY A 403 0.12 8.76 -0.64
N ILE A 404 1.28 9.39 -0.57
CA ILE A 404 1.42 10.77 -0.09
C ILE A 404 2.05 11.66 -1.15
N TYR A 405 1.50 12.86 -1.33
CA TYR A 405 2.03 13.89 -2.21
C TYR A 405 1.54 15.27 -1.77
N THR A 406 2.19 16.33 -2.25
CA THR A 406 1.64 17.68 -2.14
C THR A 406 0.97 18.09 -3.45
N SER A 407 -0.24 18.64 -3.36
CA SER A 407 -0.98 19.27 -4.46
C SER A 407 -1.00 20.78 -4.19
N GLY A 408 -0.32 21.57 -5.02
CA GLY A 408 -0.06 22.97 -4.67
C GLY A 408 0.81 23.06 -3.40
N ASN A 409 0.22 23.55 -2.30
CA ASN A 409 0.89 23.57 -0.98
C ASN A 409 0.22 22.62 0.03
N ASP A 410 -0.79 21.86 -0.39
CA ASP A 410 -1.61 21.04 0.50
C ASP A 410 -1.05 19.62 0.54
N LEU A 411 -1.00 19.00 1.71
CA LEU A 411 -0.60 17.59 1.84
C LEU A 411 -1.82 16.71 1.58
N ILE A 412 -1.68 15.78 0.63
CA ILE A 412 -2.70 14.81 0.28
C ILE A 412 -2.25 13.42 0.73
N ILE A 413 -3.15 12.71 1.39
CA ILE A 413 -3.02 11.28 1.73
C ILE A 413 -4.13 10.55 1.00
N ALA A 414 -3.73 9.64 0.12
CA ALA A 414 -4.62 8.71 -0.56
C ALA A 414 -4.38 7.30 -0.03
N GLY A 415 -5.38 6.42 -0.15
CA GLY A 415 -5.23 5.01 0.24
C GLY A 415 -6.03 4.06 -0.64
N ALA A 416 -5.63 2.79 -0.60
CA ALA A 416 -6.32 1.68 -1.24
C ALA A 416 -6.28 0.46 -0.29
N GLU A 417 -7.43 -0.18 -0.11
CA GLU A 417 -7.59 -1.33 0.77
C GLU A 417 -7.06 -2.60 0.11
N ASN A 418 -6.46 -3.48 0.90
CA ASN A 418 -6.11 -4.83 0.46
C ASN A 418 -7.29 -5.76 0.71
N THR A 419 -7.94 -6.22 -0.35
CA THR A 419 -9.12 -7.10 -0.26
C THR A 419 -8.81 -8.48 -0.82
N VAL A 420 -9.69 -9.45 -0.57
CA VAL A 420 -9.58 -10.81 -1.16
C VAL A 420 -9.53 -10.77 -2.69
N GLY A 421 -10.20 -9.80 -3.32
CA GLY A 421 -10.19 -9.57 -4.77
C GLY A 421 -8.96 -8.80 -5.30
N GLY A 422 -8.00 -8.48 -4.43
CA GLY A 422 -6.87 -7.58 -4.70
C GLY A 422 -7.11 -6.17 -4.17
N TYR A 423 -6.31 -5.21 -4.64
CA TYR A 423 -6.40 -3.84 -4.14
C TYR A 423 -7.68 -3.15 -4.60
N SER A 424 -8.35 -2.40 -3.71
CA SER A 424 -9.47 -1.51 -4.03
C SER A 424 -9.05 -0.39 -4.99
N ASP A 425 -10.00 0.41 -5.44
CA ASP A 425 -9.65 1.69 -6.06
C ASP A 425 -9.10 2.66 -4.99
N TRP A 426 -8.31 3.63 -5.45
CA TRP A 426 -7.71 4.62 -4.55
C TRP A 426 -8.71 5.70 -4.19
N ASP A 427 -8.72 6.09 -2.91
CA ASP A 427 -9.52 7.20 -2.38
C ASP A 427 -8.63 8.28 -1.76
N ILE A 428 -9.09 9.53 -1.76
CA ILE A 428 -8.45 10.61 -1.01
C ILE A 428 -8.93 10.53 0.44
N LEU A 429 -8.06 10.07 1.33
CA LEU A 429 -8.39 9.85 2.74
C LEU A 429 -8.29 11.14 3.57
N TYR A 430 -7.35 12.02 3.21
CA TYR A 430 -7.13 13.26 3.95
C TYR A 430 -6.46 14.34 3.10
N VAL A 431 -6.87 15.59 3.35
CA VAL A 431 -6.31 16.80 2.76
C VAL A 431 -5.96 17.76 3.90
N GLU A 432 -4.68 18.10 4.05
CA GLU A 432 -4.23 19.18 4.92
C GLU A 432 -4.11 20.48 4.12
N ASP A 433 -5.10 21.35 4.22
CA ASP A 433 -5.19 22.62 3.49
C ASP A 433 -4.99 23.88 4.36
N ILE A 434 -4.72 23.69 5.66
CA ILE A 434 -4.55 24.79 6.62
C ILE A 434 -3.10 25.28 6.61
N GLN A 435 -2.15 24.35 6.65
CA GLN A 435 -0.72 24.65 6.59
C GLN A 435 -0.23 24.64 5.14
N ASN A 436 0.54 25.67 4.76
CA ASN A 436 1.16 25.71 3.44
C ASN A 436 2.49 24.98 3.49
N PHE A 437 2.58 23.82 2.86
CA PHE A 437 3.84 23.09 2.72
C PHE A 437 4.55 23.40 1.40
N GLU A 438 5.86 23.14 1.38
CA GLU A 438 6.69 23.22 0.18
C GLU A 438 7.67 22.03 0.21
N GLY A 439 7.74 21.25 -0.87
CA GLY A 439 8.58 20.05 -0.95
C GLY A 439 7.81 18.79 -1.34
N ASP A 440 8.55 17.68 -1.41
CA ASP A 440 8.02 16.34 -1.62
C ASP A 440 7.87 15.67 -0.23
N PRO A 441 6.67 15.21 0.19
CA PRO A 441 6.50 14.53 1.47
C PRO A 441 7.22 13.18 1.48
N LEU A 442 7.86 12.85 2.61
CA LEU A 442 8.63 11.61 2.78
C LEU A 442 8.04 10.79 3.94
N LEU A 443 8.01 9.46 3.76
CA LEU A 443 7.32 8.54 4.67
C LEU A 443 8.32 7.77 5.53
N ASP A 444 8.02 7.60 6.81
CA ASP A 444 8.62 6.53 7.62
C ASP A 444 7.93 5.20 7.30
N ARG A 445 8.49 4.47 6.33
CA ARG A 445 7.92 3.20 5.86
C ARG A 445 7.90 2.14 6.97
N VAL A 446 8.98 2.07 7.76
CA VAL A 446 9.10 1.09 8.85
C VAL A 446 7.98 1.26 9.85
N ARG A 447 7.73 2.50 10.28
CA ARG A 447 6.67 2.78 11.25
C ARG A 447 5.26 2.51 10.72
N LEU A 448 5.02 2.79 9.44
CA LEU A 448 3.76 2.44 8.82
C LEU A 448 3.55 0.93 8.82
N THR A 449 4.53 0.16 8.32
CA THR A 449 4.43 -1.30 8.17
C THR A 449 4.45 -2.05 9.50
N GLU A 450 5.15 -1.56 10.52
CA GLU A 450 5.26 -2.27 11.81
C GLU A 450 4.22 -1.84 12.85
N GLU A 451 3.76 -0.59 12.82
CA GLU A 451 2.90 -0.03 13.87
C GLU A 451 1.56 0.52 13.36
N GLY A 452 1.31 0.55 12.04
CA GLY A 452 0.10 1.15 11.48
C GLY A 452 0.02 2.67 11.68
N ILE A 453 1.16 3.34 11.89
CA ILE A 453 1.22 4.79 12.09
C ILE A 453 1.88 5.46 10.88
N LEU A 454 1.07 6.18 10.09
CA LEU A 454 1.55 6.96 8.96
C LEU A 454 2.31 8.20 9.45
N SER A 455 3.63 8.23 9.27
CA SER A 455 4.48 9.37 9.67
C SER A 455 5.10 10.07 8.46
N VAL A 456 4.83 11.37 8.30
CA VAL A 456 5.21 12.19 7.15
C VAL A 456 6.18 13.29 7.55
N PHE A 457 7.37 13.30 6.93
CA PHE A 457 8.35 14.37 7.02
C PHE A 457 8.09 15.43 5.94
N LEU A 458 7.82 16.67 6.34
CA LEU A 458 7.46 17.75 5.43
C LEU A 458 7.79 19.14 6.01
N GLN A 459 8.11 20.09 5.15
CA GLN A 459 8.51 21.45 5.54
C GLN A 459 7.45 22.49 5.16
N GLU A 460 7.18 23.43 6.06
CA GLU A 460 6.33 24.59 5.77
C GLU A 460 6.99 25.48 4.69
N ARG A 461 6.16 26.08 3.85
CA ARG A 461 6.58 27.11 2.90
C ARG A 461 7.07 28.35 3.65
N ALA A 462 8.28 28.81 3.35
CA ALA A 462 8.81 30.02 3.97
C ALA A 462 7.95 31.27 3.63
N PRO A 463 7.60 32.12 4.61
CA PRO A 463 6.77 33.30 4.39
C PRO A 463 7.52 34.42 3.64
N THR A 464 8.84 34.37 3.65
CA THR A 464 9.73 35.30 2.96
C THR A 464 10.72 34.53 2.10
N SER A 465 11.22 35.17 1.05
CA SER A 465 12.24 34.61 0.18
C SER A 465 13.13 35.71 -0.35
N ASP A 466 14.43 35.43 -0.51
CA ASP A 466 15.39 36.34 -1.11
C ASP A 466 16.08 35.66 -2.31
N PRO A 467 16.50 36.41 -3.35
CA PRO A 467 17.24 35.83 -4.46
C PRO A 467 18.58 35.21 -4.08
N GLU A 468 19.33 35.76 -3.13
CA GLU A 468 20.70 35.33 -2.84
C GLU A 468 20.90 34.80 -1.43
N ILE A 469 20.03 35.19 -0.49
CA ILE A 469 20.17 34.87 0.93
C ILE A 469 19.21 33.74 1.30
N PRO A 470 19.71 32.63 1.91
CA PRO A 470 18.84 31.55 2.35
C PRO A 470 17.97 32.03 3.50
N THR A 471 16.89 31.31 3.75
CA THR A 471 16.00 31.56 4.88
C THR A 471 15.68 30.25 5.56
N GLY A 472 14.80 30.28 6.57
CA GLY A 472 14.32 29.07 7.20
C GLY A 472 12.82 29.07 7.38
N SER A 473 12.28 27.86 7.51
CA SER A 473 10.89 27.64 7.85
C SER A 473 10.74 26.43 8.78
N PRO A 474 9.58 26.29 9.43
CA PRO A 474 9.29 25.13 10.25
C PRO A 474 9.35 23.81 9.47
N LEU A 475 10.00 22.81 10.06
CA LEU A 475 10.08 21.44 9.56
C LEU A 475 9.35 20.49 10.52
N HIS A 476 8.60 19.54 9.96
CA HIS A 476 7.63 18.76 10.69
C HIS A 476 7.78 17.26 10.48
N VAL A 477 7.40 16.51 11.52
CA VAL A 477 6.90 15.13 11.41
C VAL A 477 5.43 15.15 11.79
N LEU A 478 4.58 14.85 10.81
CA LEU A 478 3.14 14.71 10.95
C LEU A 478 2.81 13.23 11.10
N GLU A 479 1.97 12.87 12.07
CA GLU A 479 1.53 11.49 12.28
C GLU A 479 0.02 11.40 12.12
N TYR A 480 -0.43 10.27 11.61
CA TYR A 480 -1.83 9.94 11.45
C TYR A 480 -2.09 8.53 11.96
N ASN A 481 -3.20 8.35 12.66
CA ASN A 481 -3.75 7.02 12.91
C ASN A 481 -4.44 6.54 11.65
N ILE A 482 -4.30 5.26 11.35
CA ILE A 482 -5.12 4.57 10.37
C ILE A 482 -6.34 4.04 11.11
N ILE A 483 -7.52 4.30 10.56
CA ILE A 483 -8.77 3.70 10.98
C ILE A 483 -9.14 2.75 9.86
N ILE A 484 -8.92 1.47 10.11
CA ILE A 484 -9.33 0.40 9.22
C ILE A 484 -10.79 0.13 9.56
N PRO A 485 -11.68 0.11 8.56
CA PRO A 485 -13.04 -0.31 8.83
C PRO A 485 -13.00 -1.74 9.33
N PRO A 486 -13.90 -2.13 10.27
CA PRO A 486 -14.04 -3.53 10.59
C PRO A 486 -14.22 -4.30 9.25
N PRO A 487 -13.49 -5.42 9.04
CA PRO A 487 -13.64 -6.19 7.82
C PRO A 487 -15.14 -6.42 7.58
N PRO A 488 -15.63 -6.34 6.32
CA PRO A 488 -16.97 -6.80 6.04
C PRO A 488 -17.01 -8.22 6.58
N PRO A 489 -17.91 -8.48 7.52
CA PRO A 489 -17.75 -9.68 8.29
C PRO A 489 -17.80 -10.88 7.36
N THR A 490 -16.89 -11.85 7.55
CA THR A 490 -17.02 -13.16 6.90
C THR A 490 -18.12 -13.96 7.61
N PHE A 491 -19.30 -13.34 7.78
CA PHE A 491 -20.38 -13.96 8.49
C PHE A 491 -21.13 -14.91 7.54
N GLY A 492 -20.78 -16.17 7.68
CA GLY A 492 -21.83 -17.11 8.00
C GLY A 492 -21.96 -18.31 7.08
N THR A 493 -22.53 -19.35 7.66
CA THR A 493 -22.85 -20.56 6.91
C THR A 493 -24.16 -20.30 6.15
N LEU A 494 -24.15 -20.50 4.83
CA LEU A 494 -25.36 -20.35 4.00
C LEU A 494 -26.46 -21.25 4.56
N ILE A 495 -27.60 -20.64 4.91
CA ILE A 495 -28.80 -21.37 5.37
C ILE A 495 -29.87 -21.50 4.28
N ALA A 496 -29.94 -20.52 3.37
CA ALA A 496 -30.79 -20.56 2.18
C ALA A 496 -30.20 -19.74 1.03
N GLY A 497 -30.12 -20.33 -0.17
CA GLY A 497 -29.62 -19.69 -1.40
C GLY A 497 -30.52 -19.94 -2.61
N TRP A 498 -30.63 -18.97 -3.51
CA TRP A 498 -31.38 -19.01 -4.76
C TRP A 498 -30.50 -18.65 -5.97
N GLU A 499 -30.11 -19.64 -6.75
CA GLU A 499 -29.33 -19.48 -8.01
C GLU A 499 -30.15 -19.87 -9.25
N SER A 500 -31.44 -20.20 -9.10
CA SER A 500 -32.29 -20.53 -10.26
C SER A 500 -33.67 -19.91 -10.20
N TRP A 501 -34.06 -19.28 -11.30
CA TRP A 501 -35.20 -18.38 -11.36
C TRP A 501 -36.42 -18.97 -12.10
N SER A 502 -37.55 -18.28 -12.07
CA SER A 502 -38.78 -18.70 -12.78
C SER A 502 -39.65 -17.56 -13.22
N HIS A 503 -40.39 -17.78 -14.31
CA HIS A 503 -41.51 -16.93 -14.73
C HIS A 503 -42.86 -17.23 -14.04
N THR A 504 -42.98 -18.28 -13.22
CA THR A 504 -44.27 -18.64 -12.61
C THR A 504 -44.12 -19.22 -11.21
N GLY A 505 -44.92 -18.69 -10.27
CA GLY A 505 -45.09 -19.25 -8.94
C GLY A 505 -44.01 -18.85 -7.95
N VAL A 506 -44.06 -19.54 -6.81
CA VAL A 506 -43.09 -19.48 -5.70
C VAL A 506 -41.89 -20.36 -6.05
N ARG A 507 -40.66 -19.87 -5.87
CA ARG A 507 -39.44 -20.68 -5.99
C ARG A 507 -38.89 -21.01 -4.61
N ALA A 508 -38.53 -22.28 -4.42
CA ALA A 508 -37.78 -22.70 -3.25
C ALA A 508 -36.29 -22.34 -3.42
N ALA A 509 -35.58 -22.16 -2.32
CA ALA A 509 -34.13 -22.08 -2.30
C ALA A 509 -33.52 -23.32 -2.98
N THR A 510 -32.54 -23.10 -3.84
CA THR A 510 -31.79 -24.17 -4.54
C THR A 510 -30.78 -24.82 -3.61
N VAL A 511 -30.23 -24.04 -2.69
CA VAL A 511 -29.30 -24.49 -1.65
C VAL A 511 -29.89 -24.23 -0.27
N THR A 512 -29.78 -25.21 0.62
CA THR A 512 -30.19 -25.09 2.03
C THR A 512 -29.26 -25.91 2.92
N ASP A 513 -29.15 -25.54 4.19
CA ASP A 513 -28.40 -26.30 5.22
C ASP A 513 -29.11 -27.59 5.66
N GLY A 514 -30.30 -27.88 5.11
CA GLY A 514 -31.15 -29.02 5.46
C GLY A 514 -32.00 -28.84 6.71
N ASN A 515 -31.85 -27.71 7.40
CA ASN A 515 -32.64 -27.34 8.58
C ASN A 515 -33.38 -26.02 8.36
N THR A 516 -33.22 -25.38 7.22
CA THR A 516 -33.91 -24.16 6.82
C THR A 516 -34.65 -24.39 5.52
N THR A 517 -35.81 -23.76 5.37
CA THR A 517 -36.50 -23.69 4.08
C THR A 517 -36.60 -22.23 3.63
N GLY A 518 -36.29 -21.98 2.36
CA GLY A 518 -36.43 -20.67 1.73
C GLY A 518 -37.45 -20.72 0.60
N THR A 519 -38.31 -19.71 0.47
CA THR A 519 -39.21 -19.53 -0.68
C THR A 519 -39.35 -18.08 -1.11
N THR A 520 -39.65 -17.81 -2.38
CA THR A 520 -40.03 -16.46 -2.85
C THR A 520 -41.55 -16.24 -2.77
N ALA A 521 -42.03 -15.18 -2.10
CA ALA A 521 -43.47 -15.00 -1.84
C ALA A 521 -44.25 -14.32 -2.99
N ASN A 522 -43.58 -13.52 -3.80
CA ASN A 522 -44.20 -12.78 -4.91
C ASN A 522 -44.18 -13.65 -6.18
N ASN A 523 -45.27 -13.65 -6.95
CA ASN A 523 -45.33 -14.41 -8.21
C ASN A 523 -44.28 -13.84 -9.18
N MET A 524 -43.19 -14.58 -9.39
CA MET A 524 -42.01 -14.16 -10.17
C MET A 524 -42.25 -14.12 -11.69
N GLY A 525 -43.48 -13.86 -12.13
CA GLY A 525 -43.80 -13.69 -13.54
C GLY A 525 -43.65 -12.25 -14.03
N ASN A 526 -43.82 -12.07 -15.35
CA ASN A 526 -43.83 -10.78 -16.07
C ASN A 526 -44.80 -9.70 -15.52
N ASN A 527 -45.54 -9.97 -14.45
CA ASN A 527 -46.43 -9.01 -13.80
C ASN A 527 -45.72 -8.11 -12.76
N ASN A 528 -44.46 -8.42 -12.41
CA ASN A 528 -43.61 -7.64 -11.51
C ASN A 528 -42.39 -7.01 -12.22
N GLY A 529 -42.39 -6.98 -13.56
CA GLY A 529 -41.32 -6.36 -14.38
C GLY A 529 -40.08 -7.22 -14.61
N PHE A 530 -39.91 -8.31 -13.86
CA PHE A 530 -38.75 -9.21 -14.00
C PHE A 530 -38.98 -10.33 -15.03
N GLY A 531 -37.92 -10.68 -15.76
CA GLY A 531 -37.82 -11.77 -16.72
C GLY A 531 -36.54 -12.59 -16.57
N LEU A 532 -36.54 -13.79 -17.13
CA LEU A 532 -35.40 -14.71 -17.17
C LEU A 532 -34.33 -14.25 -18.17
N PHE A 533 -33.07 -14.55 -17.86
CA PHE A 533 -31.93 -14.19 -18.67
C PHE A 533 -30.82 -15.25 -18.56
N THR A 534 -30.13 -15.52 -19.67
CA THR A 534 -29.11 -16.59 -19.79
C THR A 534 -27.70 -16.12 -19.38
N GLU A 535 -27.57 -14.93 -18.79
CA GLU A 535 -26.28 -14.45 -18.26
C GLU A 535 -26.51 -14.16 -16.77
N GLY A 536 -26.12 -15.12 -15.93
CA GLY A 536 -25.99 -14.99 -14.47
C GLY A 536 -24.58 -14.55 -14.07
N SER A 537 -24.32 -14.48 -12.77
CA SER A 537 -22.95 -14.27 -12.27
C SER A 537 -22.09 -15.52 -12.52
N THR A 538 -20.77 -15.37 -12.54
CA THR A 538 -19.83 -16.46 -12.88
C THR A 538 -18.62 -16.57 -11.96
N ASP A 539 -18.60 -15.79 -10.88
CA ASP A 539 -17.58 -15.84 -9.83
C ASP A 539 -17.69 -17.09 -8.94
N GLY A 540 -18.87 -17.72 -8.91
CA GLY A 540 -19.13 -18.91 -8.11
C GLY A 540 -19.40 -18.60 -6.64
N THR A 541 -19.77 -17.37 -6.33
CA THR A 541 -20.02 -16.88 -4.96
C THR A 541 -21.46 -16.40 -4.80
N TRP A 542 -21.90 -16.20 -3.55
CA TRP A 542 -23.17 -15.58 -3.18
C TRP A 542 -22.86 -14.23 -2.53
N GLY A 543 -22.85 -13.14 -3.30
CA GLY A 543 -22.06 -11.98 -2.91
C GLY A 543 -20.61 -12.44 -2.73
N THR A 544 -20.00 -12.20 -1.56
CA THR A 544 -18.64 -12.68 -1.28
C THR A 544 -18.56 -14.11 -0.73
N LEU A 545 -19.68 -14.77 -0.42
CA LEU A 545 -19.69 -16.09 0.20
C LEU A 545 -19.41 -17.21 -0.81
N ASP A 546 -18.32 -17.95 -0.62
CA ASP A 546 -17.84 -18.97 -1.59
C ASP A 546 -18.25 -20.42 -1.27
N THR A 547 -18.91 -20.64 -0.13
CA THR A 547 -19.21 -21.97 0.38
C THR A 547 -20.63 -22.09 0.94
N PRO A 548 -21.45 -23.01 0.39
CA PRO A 548 -21.21 -23.82 -0.81
C PRO A 548 -21.12 -22.96 -2.09
N VAL A 549 -20.32 -23.41 -3.05
CA VAL A 549 -20.07 -22.71 -4.33
C VAL A 549 -21.38 -22.49 -5.10
N ALA A 550 -21.64 -21.27 -5.55
CA ALA A 550 -22.76 -20.92 -6.41
C ALA A 550 -22.53 -21.38 -7.86
N ASP A 551 -23.59 -21.51 -8.65
CA ASP A 551 -23.46 -21.85 -10.07
C ASP A 551 -22.64 -20.78 -10.83
N ALA A 552 -21.50 -21.20 -11.38
CA ALA A 552 -20.62 -20.34 -12.15
C ALA A 552 -20.82 -20.49 -13.68
N THR A 553 -21.87 -21.19 -14.10
CA THR A 553 -22.19 -21.42 -15.51
C THR A 553 -23.26 -20.44 -16.01
N THR A 554 -23.29 -20.23 -17.33
CA THR A 554 -24.26 -19.33 -18.01
C THR A 554 -24.94 -20.09 -19.15
N ASP A 555 -25.37 -21.31 -18.86
CA ASP A 555 -25.85 -22.24 -19.87
C ASP A 555 -27.36 -22.48 -19.85
N GLU A 556 -28.06 -21.98 -18.83
CA GLU A 556 -29.51 -22.09 -18.69
C GLU A 556 -30.20 -20.72 -18.62
N SER A 557 -31.44 -20.66 -19.12
CA SER A 557 -32.23 -19.41 -19.03
C SER A 557 -32.64 -19.06 -17.61
N THR A 558 -32.40 -19.94 -16.64
CA THR A 558 -32.77 -19.76 -15.25
C THR A 558 -31.69 -19.15 -14.40
N ASP A 559 -30.51 -18.86 -14.95
CA ASP A 559 -29.33 -18.45 -14.20
C ASP A 559 -29.48 -16.98 -13.80
N GLY A 560 -29.88 -16.09 -14.70
CA GLY A 560 -30.13 -14.68 -14.36
C GLY A 560 -31.60 -14.30 -14.22
N TYR A 561 -31.88 -13.32 -13.37
CA TYR A 561 -33.18 -12.66 -13.27
C TYR A 561 -33.09 -11.16 -13.49
N ARG A 562 -33.96 -10.57 -14.31
CA ARG A 562 -33.74 -9.20 -14.83
C ARG A 562 -34.99 -8.34 -14.92
N LEU A 563 -34.95 -7.12 -14.39
CA LEU A 563 -35.88 -6.05 -14.75
C LEU A 563 -35.55 -5.49 -16.13
N VAL A 564 -36.59 -5.25 -16.92
CA VAL A 564 -36.45 -4.70 -18.27
C VAL A 564 -37.13 -3.36 -18.40
N PHE A 565 -36.65 -2.56 -19.35
CA PHE A 565 -37.25 -1.28 -19.71
C PHE A 565 -37.22 -0.22 -18.62
N GLY A 566 -36.21 -0.27 -17.74
CA GLY A 566 -36.11 0.66 -16.60
C GLY A 566 -37.31 0.56 -15.65
N GLU A 567 -37.95 -0.60 -15.56
CA GLU A 567 -39.02 -0.85 -14.60
C GLU A 567 -38.45 -1.01 -13.17
N ASP A 568 -39.25 -0.59 -12.19
CA ASP A 568 -39.01 -0.88 -10.77
C ASP A 568 -39.65 -2.24 -10.41
N GLY A 569 -39.10 -2.96 -9.45
CA GLY A 569 -39.67 -4.24 -9.02
C GLY A 569 -39.12 -4.73 -7.69
N SER A 570 -39.82 -5.69 -7.08
CA SER A 570 -39.41 -6.28 -5.80
C SER A 570 -39.64 -7.78 -5.72
N ILE A 571 -38.80 -8.44 -4.93
CA ILE A 571 -38.83 -9.87 -4.63
C ILE A 571 -38.87 -10.03 -3.12
N ASP A 572 -39.77 -10.89 -2.64
CA ASP A 572 -39.88 -11.23 -1.22
C ASP A 572 -39.26 -12.61 -1.01
N PHE A 573 -38.33 -12.71 -0.07
CA PHE A 573 -37.66 -13.94 0.35
C PHE A 573 -38.14 -14.33 1.74
N VAL A 574 -38.79 -15.48 1.84
CA VAL A 574 -39.32 -16.05 3.08
C VAL A 574 -38.40 -17.16 3.53
N VAL A 575 -37.83 -17.03 4.72
CA VAL A 575 -36.97 -18.03 5.35
C VAL A 575 -37.64 -18.54 6.61
N THR A 576 -37.66 -19.87 6.78
CA THR A 576 -38.28 -20.55 7.91
C THR A 576 -37.29 -21.55 8.49
N ASP A 577 -37.03 -21.44 9.80
CA ASP A 577 -36.29 -22.48 10.52
C ASP A 577 -37.16 -23.75 10.61
N THR A 578 -36.53 -24.89 10.39
CA THR A 578 -37.13 -26.21 10.57
C THR A 578 -36.27 -27.11 11.46
N GLY A 579 -35.13 -26.61 11.93
CA GLY A 579 -34.21 -27.31 12.85
C GLY A 579 -34.68 -27.27 14.30
N GLY A 580 -35.53 -26.31 14.65
CA GLY A 580 -36.10 -26.16 15.99
C GLY A 580 -35.11 -25.58 17.01
N VAL A 581 -34.16 -24.78 16.54
CA VAL A 581 -33.19 -24.02 17.35
C VAL A 581 -33.16 -22.58 16.86
N ASP A 582 -32.93 -21.64 17.77
CA ASP A 582 -32.76 -20.23 17.42
C ASP A 582 -31.49 -20.06 16.57
N ARG A 583 -31.54 -19.20 15.56
CA ARG A 583 -30.43 -18.94 14.63
C ARG A 583 -30.17 -17.46 14.51
N ASP A 584 -28.94 -17.05 14.80
CA ASP A 584 -28.54 -15.67 14.62
C ASP A 584 -28.15 -15.44 13.15
N LEU A 585 -28.94 -14.63 12.45
CA LEU A 585 -28.72 -14.30 11.06
C LEU A 585 -27.53 -13.35 10.92
N ALA A 586 -26.76 -13.56 9.87
CA ALA A 586 -25.46 -12.95 9.64
C ALA A 586 -25.52 -11.95 8.49
N LEU A 587 -25.73 -12.45 7.27
CA LEU A 587 -25.74 -11.63 6.06
C LEU A 587 -26.97 -11.94 5.22
N PHE A 588 -27.36 -10.94 4.42
CA PHE A 588 -28.16 -11.12 3.21
C PHE A 588 -27.28 -10.74 2.02
N GLN A 589 -26.94 -11.72 1.18
CA GLN A 589 -26.05 -11.54 0.04
C GLN A 589 -26.76 -11.65 -1.30
N PHE A 590 -26.26 -10.98 -2.32
CA PHE A 590 -26.68 -11.18 -3.71
C PHE A 590 -25.71 -10.56 -4.72
N ASP A 591 -25.77 -11.05 -5.96
CA ASP A 591 -25.02 -10.49 -7.08
C ASP A 591 -25.97 -9.63 -7.92
N THR A 592 -25.50 -8.47 -8.37
CA THR A 592 -26.33 -7.59 -9.21
C THR A 592 -25.52 -6.88 -10.30
N ALA A 593 -26.20 -6.53 -11.39
CA ALA A 593 -25.63 -5.75 -12.49
C ALA A 593 -26.69 -4.83 -13.12
N THR A 594 -26.25 -3.77 -13.79
CA THR A 594 -27.13 -2.87 -14.55
C THR A 594 -26.61 -2.63 -15.96
N PHE A 595 -27.51 -2.70 -16.94
CA PHE A 595 -27.22 -2.51 -18.34
C PHE A 595 -27.95 -1.27 -18.83
N GLY A 596 -27.19 -0.20 -19.05
CA GLY A 596 -27.68 1.08 -19.54
C GLY A 596 -28.01 2.09 -18.43
N PRO A 597 -27.83 3.40 -18.70
CA PRO A 597 -27.90 4.46 -17.68
C PRO A 597 -29.31 4.71 -17.12
N ASP A 598 -30.33 4.14 -17.76
CA ASP A 598 -31.74 4.29 -17.42
C ASP A 598 -32.28 3.06 -16.64
N ALA A 599 -31.42 2.13 -16.25
CA ALA A 599 -31.79 0.93 -15.49
C ALA A 599 -32.18 1.28 -14.05
N ALA A 600 -33.00 0.44 -13.41
CA ALA A 600 -33.25 0.53 -11.97
C ALA A 600 -31.98 0.12 -11.22
N HIS A 601 -31.25 1.10 -10.68
CA HIS A 601 -29.95 0.92 -10.06
C HIS A 601 -30.01 1.04 -8.54
N MET A 602 -31.04 1.68 -7.98
CA MET A 602 -31.18 1.82 -6.54
C MET A 602 -31.79 0.56 -5.96
N TRP A 603 -31.18 -0.03 -4.92
CA TRP A 603 -31.74 -1.18 -4.21
C TRP A 603 -32.07 -0.84 -2.75
N GLU A 604 -33.08 -1.52 -2.20
CA GLU A 604 -33.46 -1.45 -0.78
C GLU A 604 -33.83 -2.86 -0.27
N LEU A 605 -33.17 -3.30 0.79
CA LEU A 605 -33.53 -4.48 1.57
C LEU A 605 -34.37 -4.07 2.78
N SER A 606 -35.48 -4.74 3.01
CA SER A 606 -36.35 -4.50 4.18
C SER A 606 -36.86 -5.81 4.78
N VAL A 607 -37.03 -5.85 6.10
CA VAL A 607 -37.84 -6.88 6.78
C VAL A 607 -39.30 -6.45 6.69
N VAL A 608 -40.15 -7.30 6.12
CA VAL A 608 -41.58 -7.00 5.89
C VAL A 608 -42.49 -7.65 6.94
N SER A 609 -42.12 -8.84 7.41
CA SER A 609 -42.83 -9.56 8.48
C SER A 609 -41.98 -10.70 9.03
N GLY A 610 -42.30 -11.17 10.24
CA GLY A 610 -41.68 -12.35 10.84
C GLY A 610 -41.10 -12.08 12.22
N ASP A 611 -40.07 -12.84 12.57
CA ASP A 611 -39.43 -12.79 13.90
C ASP A 611 -38.48 -11.59 14.07
N LEU A 612 -37.92 -11.07 12.98
CA LEU A 612 -37.10 -9.85 12.99
C LEU A 612 -37.98 -8.58 12.96
N THR A 613 -37.44 -7.49 13.50
CA THR A 613 -38.13 -6.19 13.50
C THR A 613 -38.38 -5.69 12.08
N VAL A 614 -39.65 -5.38 11.78
CA VAL A 614 -40.08 -4.83 10.49
C VAL A 614 -39.49 -3.42 10.26
N GLY A 615 -38.87 -3.23 9.11
CA GLY A 615 -38.25 -1.97 8.72
C GLY A 615 -37.26 -2.11 7.57
N THR A 616 -36.73 -0.99 7.11
CA THR A 616 -35.60 -0.96 6.18
C THR A 616 -34.34 -1.47 6.87
N VAL A 617 -33.65 -2.40 6.22
CA VAL A 617 -32.37 -2.96 6.66
C VAL A 617 -31.22 -2.17 6.06
N ALA A 618 -31.16 -2.11 4.73
CA ALA A 618 -30.11 -1.44 4.00
C ALA A 618 -30.61 -0.95 2.64
N SER A 619 -29.87 -0.03 2.03
CA SER A 619 -30.12 0.46 0.67
C SER A 619 -28.81 0.87 0.02
N GLY A 620 -28.72 0.77 -1.31
CA GLY A 620 -27.53 1.16 -2.04
C GLY A 620 -27.80 1.45 -3.51
N ASP A 621 -26.73 1.68 -4.25
CA ASP A 621 -26.72 1.94 -5.69
C ASP A 621 -25.90 0.85 -6.39
N ALA A 622 -26.50 0.17 -7.34
CA ALA A 622 -25.95 -0.90 -8.15
C ALA A 622 -25.71 -0.46 -9.61
N ALA A 623 -25.45 0.83 -9.87
CA ALA A 623 -25.11 1.39 -11.19
C ALA A 623 -23.75 0.91 -11.73
N ASN A 624 -23.62 -0.40 -11.94
CA ASN A 624 -22.43 -1.06 -12.46
C ASN A 624 -22.77 -1.86 -13.74
N ILE A 625 -21.92 -1.77 -14.76
CA ILE A 625 -22.10 -2.48 -16.04
C ILE A 625 -21.62 -3.94 -16.00
N THR A 626 -20.98 -4.35 -14.92
CA THR A 626 -20.58 -5.73 -14.62
C THR A 626 -21.28 -6.24 -13.36
N TRP A 627 -21.35 -7.57 -13.21
CA TRP A 627 -21.72 -8.21 -11.95
C TRP A 627 -20.79 -7.74 -10.82
N HIS A 628 -21.37 -7.56 -9.64
CA HIS A 628 -20.65 -7.27 -8.41
C HIS A 628 -21.45 -7.77 -7.22
N ASP A 629 -20.70 -8.00 -6.15
CA ASP A 629 -21.18 -8.59 -4.91
C ASP A 629 -21.82 -7.52 -4.03
N VAL A 630 -22.94 -7.87 -3.40
CA VAL A 630 -23.57 -7.06 -2.36
C VAL A 630 -23.79 -7.93 -1.13
N ASP A 631 -23.08 -7.60 -0.05
CA ASP A 631 -23.23 -8.23 1.26
C ASP A 631 -23.86 -7.23 2.24
N ILE A 632 -24.99 -7.61 2.83
CA ILE A 632 -25.70 -6.78 3.80
C ILE A 632 -25.57 -7.41 5.18
N ASP A 633 -24.88 -6.71 6.08
CA ASP A 633 -24.75 -7.10 7.48
C ASP A 633 -26.11 -7.02 8.22
N LEU A 634 -26.57 -8.18 8.71
CA LEU A 634 -27.77 -8.30 9.53
C LEU A 634 -27.47 -8.22 11.02
N THR A 635 -26.21 -8.39 11.45
CA THR A 635 -25.84 -8.40 12.87
C THR A 635 -26.01 -7.03 13.53
N GLY A 636 -25.94 -5.96 12.73
CA GLY A 636 -26.27 -4.59 13.14
C GLY A 636 -27.76 -4.34 13.44
N LEU A 637 -28.65 -5.28 13.13
CA LEU A 637 -30.08 -5.16 13.47
C LEU A 637 -30.29 -5.30 15.00
N ALA A 638 -31.29 -4.58 15.51
CA ALA A 638 -31.66 -4.64 16.93
C ALA A 638 -32.07 -6.06 17.38
N ASP A 639 -32.61 -6.84 16.46
CA ASP A 639 -32.86 -8.27 16.53
C ASP A 639 -32.50 -8.91 15.18
N HIS A 640 -31.64 -9.92 15.23
CA HIS A 640 -31.24 -10.71 14.05
C HIS A 640 -31.43 -12.21 14.26
N THR A 641 -32.08 -12.62 15.36
CA THR A 641 -32.35 -14.02 15.66
C THR A 641 -33.63 -14.49 14.98
N LEU A 642 -33.52 -15.50 14.12
CA LEU A 642 -34.64 -16.30 13.65
C LEU A 642 -34.98 -17.34 14.73
N ASP A 643 -36.14 -17.19 15.36
CA ASP A 643 -36.57 -18.07 16.45
C ASP A 643 -36.68 -19.53 16.00
N ALA A 644 -36.58 -20.47 16.94
CA ALA A 644 -36.80 -21.90 16.69
C ALA A 644 -38.18 -22.18 16.05
N ASN A 645 -38.18 -22.76 14.85
CA ASN A 645 -39.36 -22.95 13.97
C ASN A 645 -40.02 -21.64 13.50
N GLY A 646 -39.29 -20.55 13.61
CA GLY A 646 -39.66 -19.19 13.28
C GLY A 646 -39.65 -18.92 11.78
N THR A 647 -40.07 -17.73 11.38
CA THR A 647 -40.09 -17.30 9.98
C THR A 647 -39.81 -15.81 9.87
N VAL A 648 -39.01 -15.43 8.88
CA VAL A 648 -38.77 -14.05 8.47
C VAL A 648 -39.03 -13.86 6.98
N THR A 649 -39.50 -12.68 6.59
CA THR A 649 -39.69 -12.26 5.20
C THR A 649 -38.91 -11.00 4.92
N PHE A 650 -37.87 -11.12 4.10
CA PHE A 650 -37.13 -10.00 3.53
C PHE A 650 -37.74 -9.58 2.19
N ARG A 651 -37.65 -8.30 1.86
CA ARG A 651 -37.97 -7.77 0.53
C ARG A 651 -36.78 -7.03 -0.01
N LEU A 652 -36.33 -7.43 -1.20
CA LEU A 652 -35.37 -6.70 -2.00
C LEU A 652 -36.12 -5.94 -3.09
N ASN A 653 -35.95 -4.62 -3.13
CA ASN A 653 -36.62 -3.71 -4.04
C ASN A 653 -35.59 -3.00 -4.92
N PHE A 654 -35.84 -2.92 -6.22
CA PHE A 654 -35.02 -2.19 -7.18
C PHE A 654 -35.83 -1.04 -7.78
N THR A 655 -35.24 0.16 -7.79
CA THR A 655 -35.88 1.40 -8.23
C THR A 655 -34.92 2.33 -8.97
N GLY A 656 -35.42 3.46 -9.46
CA GLY A 656 -34.59 4.52 -10.06
C GLY A 656 -34.41 4.41 -11.57
N GLY A 657 -35.13 3.48 -12.21
CA GLY A 657 -35.11 3.32 -13.66
C GLY A 657 -35.99 4.35 -14.39
N THR A 658 -35.68 4.59 -15.67
CA THR A 658 -36.55 5.36 -16.57
C THR A 658 -37.49 4.41 -17.32
N LEU A 659 -38.75 4.37 -16.88
CA LEU A 659 -39.77 3.51 -17.46
C LEU A 659 -39.90 3.67 -18.99
N GLY A 660 -39.77 2.56 -19.71
CA GLY A 660 -39.88 2.46 -21.17
C GLY A 660 -38.56 2.56 -21.93
N ALA A 661 -37.41 2.68 -21.25
CA ALA A 661 -36.10 2.75 -21.89
C ALA A 661 -35.66 1.38 -22.44
N SER A 662 -35.61 1.21 -23.77
CA SER A 662 -35.47 -0.11 -24.41
C SER A 662 -34.19 -0.88 -24.10
N ASN A 663 -33.14 -0.19 -23.66
CA ASN A 663 -31.80 -0.73 -23.38
C ASN A 663 -31.42 -0.56 -21.91
N ALA A 664 -32.41 -0.53 -21.01
CA ALA A 664 -32.24 -0.29 -19.59
C ALA A 664 -32.69 -1.50 -18.79
N HIS A 665 -31.74 -2.14 -18.08
CA HIS A 665 -32.01 -3.40 -17.42
C HIS A 665 -31.23 -3.56 -16.13
N GLN A 666 -31.85 -4.12 -15.11
CA GLN A 666 -31.18 -4.54 -13.88
C GLN A 666 -31.20 -6.06 -13.83
N ALA A 667 -30.11 -6.70 -13.43
CA ALA A 667 -29.99 -8.13 -13.29
C ALA A 667 -29.60 -8.50 -11.85
N LEU A 668 -30.12 -9.63 -11.38
CA LEU A 668 -29.95 -10.20 -10.06
C LEU A 668 -29.60 -11.68 -10.22
N ASP A 669 -28.68 -12.16 -9.41
CA ASP A 669 -28.34 -13.57 -9.28
C ASP A 669 -27.82 -13.92 -7.88
N ASN A 670 -27.60 -15.20 -7.60
CA ASN A 670 -26.93 -15.74 -6.42
C ASN A 670 -27.35 -15.08 -5.10
N VAL A 671 -28.65 -15.06 -4.82
CA VAL A 671 -29.16 -14.49 -3.56
C VAL A 671 -28.99 -15.50 -2.43
N ALA A 672 -28.39 -15.11 -1.32
CA ALA A 672 -28.23 -15.95 -0.13
C ALA A 672 -28.58 -15.23 1.17
N ILE A 673 -28.88 -16.06 2.19
CA ILE A 673 -28.96 -15.66 3.58
C ILE A 673 -28.07 -16.62 4.37
N SER A 674 -27.23 -16.08 5.25
CA SER A 674 -26.33 -16.84 6.11
C SER A 674 -26.67 -16.68 7.60
N GLU A 675 -26.29 -17.66 8.39
CA GLU A 675 -26.27 -17.58 9.87
C GLU A 675 -24.85 -17.36 10.39
N LEU A 676 -24.71 -16.70 11.54
CA LEU A 676 -23.41 -16.49 12.18
C LEU A 676 -22.68 -17.82 12.35
N ALA A 677 -21.54 -17.96 11.68
CA ALA A 677 -20.70 -19.14 11.79
C ALA A 677 -19.98 -19.09 13.15
N SER A 678 -20.24 -20.06 14.04
CA SER A 678 -19.42 -20.16 15.25
C SER A 678 -18.16 -20.95 14.92
N ILE A 679 -17.01 -20.27 14.81
CA ILE A 679 -15.72 -20.95 14.82
C ILE A 679 -15.30 -21.11 16.29
N PRO A 680 -15.10 -22.34 16.81
CA PRO A 680 -14.71 -22.49 18.21
C PRO A 680 -13.35 -21.85 18.46
N GLY A 681 -13.28 -20.78 19.25
CA GLY A 681 -12.03 -20.08 19.53
C GLY A 681 -11.89 -18.74 18.83
N ASP A 682 -12.81 -18.43 17.91
CA ASP A 682 -13.07 -17.11 17.35
C ASP A 682 -13.95 -16.34 18.36
N PHE A 683 -13.35 -15.40 19.07
CA PHE A 683 -13.92 -14.66 20.19
C PHE A 683 -14.30 -13.23 19.84
N ASP A 684 -13.72 -12.66 18.79
CA ASP A 684 -14.18 -11.39 18.22
C ASP A 684 -15.10 -11.57 17.01
N PHE A 685 -15.33 -12.82 16.60
CA PHE A 685 -16.24 -13.24 15.54
C PHE A 685 -15.80 -12.73 14.17
N ASP A 686 -14.50 -12.55 13.92
CA ASP A 686 -14.00 -12.04 12.64
C ASP A 686 -13.84 -13.13 11.56
N GLY A 687 -14.13 -14.39 11.92
CA GLY A 687 -14.13 -15.53 11.02
C GLY A 687 -12.77 -16.16 10.82
N ASP A 688 -11.75 -15.73 11.57
CA ASP A 688 -10.56 -16.53 11.78
C ASP A 688 -10.31 -16.86 13.26
N VAL A 689 -9.12 -17.37 13.59
CA VAL A 689 -8.73 -17.64 14.99
C VAL A 689 -7.28 -17.23 15.12
N ASP A 690 -7.02 -16.03 15.61
CA ASP A 690 -5.70 -15.42 15.57
C ASP A 690 -5.28 -14.73 16.88
N GLY A 691 -4.34 -13.77 16.82
CA GLY A 691 -3.89 -13.05 18.01
C GLY A 691 -4.95 -12.14 18.63
N ALA A 692 -5.87 -11.60 17.84
CA ALA A 692 -6.95 -10.72 18.25
C ALA A 692 -7.97 -11.48 19.11
N ASP A 693 -8.34 -12.69 18.71
CA ASP A 693 -9.20 -13.59 19.48
C ASP A 693 -8.66 -13.93 20.85
N PHE A 694 -7.34 -14.07 20.96
CA PHE A 694 -6.73 -14.33 22.26
C PHE A 694 -6.92 -13.14 23.21
N LEU A 695 -6.84 -11.92 22.69
CA LEU A 695 -7.07 -10.71 23.45
C LEU A 695 -8.54 -10.54 23.79
N GLU A 696 -9.44 -10.86 22.87
CA GLU A 696 -10.87 -10.75 23.12
C GLU A 696 -11.36 -11.82 24.09
N TRP A 697 -10.89 -13.05 23.96
CA TRP A 697 -11.06 -14.12 24.95
C TRP A 697 -10.69 -13.66 26.36
N GLN A 698 -9.57 -12.95 26.54
CA GLN A 698 -9.14 -12.45 27.85
C GLN A 698 -10.13 -11.44 28.46
N ARG A 699 -10.89 -10.74 27.62
CA ARG A 699 -11.83 -9.69 28.03
C ARG A 699 -13.25 -10.22 28.21
N SER A 700 -13.70 -11.13 27.34
CA SER A 700 -15.11 -11.53 27.21
C SER A 700 -15.42 -12.90 27.84
N ASP A 701 -14.61 -13.94 27.60
CA ASP A 701 -14.83 -15.30 28.10
C ASP A 701 -13.95 -15.65 29.31
N GLY A 702 -12.63 -15.57 29.17
CA GLY A 702 -11.63 -15.79 30.23
C GLY A 702 -11.61 -17.22 30.80
N THR A 703 -12.29 -18.19 30.18
CA THR A 703 -12.37 -19.57 30.67
C THR A 703 -11.25 -20.45 30.13
N ALA A 704 -10.85 -21.46 30.89
CA ALA A 704 -9.89 -22.47 30.40
C ALA A 704 -10.43 -23.26 29.19
N GLY A 705 -11.76 -23.35 29.05
CA GLY A 705 -12.42 -23.94 27.89
C GLY A 705 -12.24 -23.08 26.64
N GLY A 706 -12.44 -21.77 26.76
CA GLY A 706 -12.24 -20.82 25.66
C GLY A 706 -10.79 -20.75 25.20
N LEU A 707 -9.84 -20.74 26.13
CA LEU A 707 -8.41 -20.84 25.79
C LEU A 707 -8.10 -22.11 24.99
N THR A 708 -8.71 -23.23 25.37
CA THR A 708 -8.52 -24.51 24.66
C THR A 708 -9.14 -24.46 23.27
N ALA A 709 -10.28 -23.78 23.11
CA ALA A 709 -10.92 -23.59 21.81
C ALA A 709 -10.03 -22.75 20.88
N TRP A 710 -9.54 -21.61 21.37
CA TRP A 710 -8.56 -20.78 20.65
C TRP A 710 -7.32 -21.58 20.24
N GLN A 711 -6.66 -22.26 21.19
CA GLN A 711 -5.45 -23.03 20.91
C GLN A 711 -5.63 -24.14 19.87
N ASN A 712 -6.79 -24.77 19.83
CA ASN A 712 -7.07 -25.87 18.91
C ASN A 712 -7.44 -25.39 17.51
N ASN A 713 -7.91 -24.16 17.39
CA ASN A 713 -8.39 -23.61 16.13
C ASN A 713 -7.53 -22.46 15.62
N TYR A 714 -6.48 -22.03 16.34
CA TYR A 714 -5.56 -20.98 15.88
C TYR A 714 -5.05 -21.23 14.45
N GLY A 715 -5.28 -20.25 13.58
CA GLY A 715 -5.03 -20.32 12.13
C GLY A 715 -6.14 -21.05 11.34
N THR A 716 -7.38 -21.03 11.84
CA THR A 716 -8.59 -21.50 11.12
C THR A 716 -9.34 -20.30 10.57
N PRO A 717 -9.85 -20.32 9.32
CA PRO A 717 -9.65 -21.37 8.34
C PRO A 717 -8.17 -21.46 7.95
N ALA A 718 -7.71 -22.69 7.72
CA ALA A 718 -6.36 -22.90 7.24
C ALA A 718 -6.23 -22.17 5.89
N LEU A 719 -5.43 -21.10 5.85
CA LEU A 719 -4.99 -20.47 4.60
C LEU A 719 -4.67 -21.59 3.61
N GLN A 720 -5.29 -21.57 2.43
CA GLN A 720 -5.04 -22.58 1.40
C GLN A 720 -3.53 -22.66 1.21
N ALA A 721 -2.93 -23.74 1.71
CA ALA A 721 -1.52 -23.96 1.59
C ALA A 721 -1.23 -24.05 0.09
N SER A 722 -0.51 -23.04 -0.42
CA SER A 722 0.24 -23.19 -1.66
C SER A 722 0.93 -24.55 -1.59
N SER A 723 0.73 -25.37 -2.62
CA SER A 723 1.18 -26.76 -2.65
C SER A 723 2.60 -26.85 -2.08
N SER A 724 2.74 -27.40 -0.88
CA SER A 724 4.04 -27.58 -0.27
C SER A 724 4.79 -28.57 -1.16
N ILE A 725 5.69 -28.04 -1.98
CA ILE A 725 6.70 -28.87 -2.61
C ILE A 725 7.49 -29.41 -1.41
N THR A 726 7.33 -30.70 -1.14
CA THR A 726 8.07 -31.38 -0.08
C THR A 726 9.55 -31.06 -0.27
N VAL A 727 10.09 -30.20 0.60
CA VAL A 727 11.51 -29.94 0.70
C VAL A 727 12.15 -31.29 1.03
N PRO A 728 13.04 -31.84 0.18
CA PRO A 728 13.70 -33.09 0.52
C PRO A 728 14.56 -32.84 1.76
N GLU A 729 14.17 -33.41 2.89
CA GLU A 729 15.05 -33.44 4.05
C GLU A 729 16.39 -34.09 3.61
N PRO A 730 17.54 -33.49 3.94
CA PRO A 730 18.81 -34.16 3.74
C PRO A 730 18.78 -35.42 4.59
N SER A 731 18.71 -36.59 3.95
CA SER A 731 18.68 -37.89 4.64
C SER A 731 19.66 -37.89 5.80
N ALA A 732 19.23 -38.35 6.98
CA ALA A 732 20.06 -38.43 8.19
C ALA A 732 21.42 -39.13 7.97
N ILE A 733 21.54 -39.90 6.88
CA ILE A 733 22.76 -40.53 6.38
C ILE A 733 23.81 -39.49 5.95
N LEU A 734 23.42 -38.37 5.33
CA LEU A 734 24.32 -37.30 4.90
C LEU A 734 24.88 -36.51 6.09
N GLN A 735 24.06 -36.28 7.12
CA GLN A 735 24.51 -35.67 8.38
C GLN A 735 25.42 -36.60 9.19
N LEU A 736 25.15 -37.91 9.20
CA LEU A 736 26.06 -38.90 9.80
C LEU A 736 27.41 -38.95 9.06
N LEU A 737 27.39 -38.90 7.72
CA LEU A 737 28.60 -38.89 6.89
C LEU A 737 29.45 -37.63 7.14
N LEU A 738 28.85 -36.44 7.18
CA LEU A 738 29.56 -35.20 7.52
C LEU A 738 30.12 -35.24 8.96
N ALA A 739 29.38 -35.77 9.93
CA ALA A 739 29.86 -35.92 11.30
C ALA A 739 31.06 -36.87 11.39
N THR A 740 31.07 -37.99 10.64
CA THR A 740 32.23 -38.90 10.58
C THR A 740 33.44 -38.27 9.91
N ILE A 741 33.26 -37.48 8.84
CA ILE A 741 34.36 -36.79 8.15
C ILE A 741 35.02 -35.75 9.07
N LEU A 742 34.20 -34.99 9.81
CA LEU A 742 34.68 -34.00 10.79
C LEU A 742 35.40 -34.65 11.99
N LEU A 743 34.96 -35.83 12.42
CA LEU A 743 35.61 -36.58 13.50
C LEU A 743 36.94 -37.23 13.04
N THR A 744 37.05 -37.68 11.79
CA THR A 744 38.31 -38.23 11.26
C THR A 744 39.39 -37.17 11.01
N ASN A 745 39.02 -35.92 10.72
CA ASN A 745 39.97 -34.82 10.52
C ASN A 745 40.54 -34.22 11.82
N ARG A 746 39.93 -34.49 12.98
CA ARG A 746 40.50 -34.10 14.30
C ARG A 746 41.57 -35.07 14.83
N GLY A 747 41.72 -36.25 14.24
CA GLY A 747 42.69 -37.27 14.68
C GLY A 747 44.11 -37.17 14.13
N TYR A 748 44.35 -36.34 13.10
CA TYR A 748 45.64 -36.33 12.37
C TYR A 748 46.58 -35.15 12.65
N ARG A 749 46.21 -34.20 13.55
CA ARG A 749 47.03 -33.00 13.82
C ARG A 749 47.92 -33.04 15.08
N ASN A 750 47.97 -34.15 15.84
CA ASN A 750 48.71 -34.21 17.12
C ASN A 750 49.78 -35.33 17.23
N PHE A 751 50.44 -35.74 16.14
CA PHE A 751 51.49 -36.77 16.20
C PHE A 751 52.86 -36.44 15.57
N GLU A 752 53.16 -35.16 15.31
CA GLU A 752 54.45 -34.74 14.74
C GLU A 752 55.06 -33.58 15.55
N THR A 753 55.35 -33.78 16.84
CA THR A 753 56.23 -32.86 17.61
C THR A 753 56.85 -33.45 18.89
N ARG A 754 57.18 -34.74 18.90
CA ARG A 754 58.11 -35.31 19.91
C ARG A 754 58.98 -36.40 19.32
N LYS A 755 60.04 -36.01 18.61
CA LYS A 755 61.30 -36.78 18.45
C LYS A 755 62.33 -35.91 17.72
N ALA A 756 63.26 -35.31 18.48
CA ALA A 756 64.68 -35.12 18.14
C ALA A 756 65.31 -34.05 19.06
N LEU A 757 65.72 -34.50 20.24
CA LEU A 757 66.93 -33.98 20.90
C LEU A 757 67.97 -35.09 20.67
N LEU A 758 68.81 -34.89 19.66
CA LEU A 758 70.19 -35.37 19.46
C LEU A 758 70.63 -35.09 18.02
#